data_AF-A0AAD4I6Y1-F1
#
_entry.id   AF-A0AAD4I6Y1-F1
#
_cell.length_a   1.000
_cell.length_b   1.000
_cell.length_c   1.000
_cell.angle_alpha   90.00
_cell.angle_beta   90.00
_cell.angle_gamma   90.00
#
_symmetry.space_group_name_H-M   'P 1'
#
loop_
_entity.id
_entity.type
_entity.pdbx_description
1 polymer ?
#
loop_
_entity_poly.entity_id
_entity_poly.type
_entity_poly.pdbx_seq_one_letter_code
_entity_poly.pdbx_strand_id
1 'polypeptide(L)'
;YFGSNLLAPPQGLEVDGLTVSELENKVIYRLSAAPNVTMPEVHSWLQLLAGTSYSWRHAFFTADIFVQGQRFQTNPTSRVFAPTPGMVIEIQHPNEPAKTAIIVKELHHGGKLIKTVDVSLTKDNEILLNIYEERTALKQAVALPFRFTYRPDVGYAPIHEVMDARNDRIKDFYYKVWFGDEECPFDASVTSRFDGGRATVTSEAINDFVHAVGNTGEAFVDRPGKEVYAPMDFAIVVGWKAITKPIFPRAIDGDLLKLVHLSNGFRMISGAEPLKKGDVLDTTAQINAVINQESGKMVEVCGTITRDDKPVMEVTSQFLYRGAYDDFENTFQRKVEKPIQLNLATSKDVAILRSKEWFNFEEPEIDLLNKTLLFKLETVVRYKNKTVFSDIETQGEVLLELPTKEVIQIASIEYRSGTAYGNPVLDYLERNGAAVDQPVLFDNAIPLHGKTPLKLKAPASNENYARVSGDYNPIHVSRVFASYANLPGTITHGMYSSAAVRSLVETWAAENNVGRVRSYHVNLVGMVLPDDMLDVKLQHVGMVSGRKIIKIEVSNQETEDKVLLGEAEVEQPTTSYVFTGQGSQEQGMGMELYNSSPVAKEVWDRADKHFMDNYGFAITNIVKNNPKELTIHFGGPVGKAIRQNYMSMTFETVAADGSIKSEKIFKEIDENTTSYTYRSPTGLLSATQFTQPALTLMEKASFEDMRAKGLIQVESTFAGHSLGEYSALAAMAEVMPIESLVSVVFYRGLTMQVAVERDETGRSNYSMCAVNPSRISKTFNEQALQYVVENIAETTGWLLEIVNYNIANMQYVAAGDLRALDCLTGVTNYLKQQKIDIQALMQTLSLEEVKNHLVEIIKGCAEQTEAKPKPLDLQRGFATIPLKGIDVPFHSTFLRSGVKPFRSFLLKKIHKTSIDPSKLVGKYIPNVTAKPFALTKEYFEDVYKLTNSPKIGNILANWEKYEESGKEEAKTEAVA
;
A
#
# COMPACT_ATOMS: atom_id res chain seq x y z
N TYR A 1 35.20 55.04 18.20
CA TYR A 1 35.41 54.63 19.60
C TYR A 1 34.03 54.45 20.22
N PHE A 2 33.54 53.21 20.30
CA PHE A 2 32.36 52.82 21.09
C PHE A 2 32.77 51.54 21.85
N GLY A 3 33.03 51.70 23.15
CA GLY A 3 32.92 50.66 24.19
C GLY A 3 33.66 49.34 24.02
N SER A 4 35.00 49.33 24.02
CA SER A 4 35.75 48.18 24.55
C SER A 4 36.19 48.54 25.96
N ASN A 5 35.73 47.80 26.98
CA ASN A 5 36.35 47.85 28.30
C ASN A 5 37.86 47.66 28.13
N LEU A 6 38.66 48.51 28.77
CA LEU A 6 40.10 48.28 28.92
C LEU A 6 40.27 46.92 29.61
N LEU A 7 40.56 45.87 28.83
CA LEU A 7 40.85 44.54 29.35
C LEU A 7 42.10 44.68 30.23
N ALA A 8 41.91 44.51 31.55
CA ALA A 8 43.03 44.32 32.46
C ALA A 8 43.87 43.13 31.97
N PRO A 9 45.20 43.15 32.11
CA PRO A 9 46.05 42.03 31.72
C PRO A 9 45.55 40.75 32.43
N PRO A 10 45.53 39.59 31.75
CA PRO A 10 45.04 38.36 32.34
C PRO A 10 45.88 38.03 33.58
N GLN A 11 45.24 38.04 34.76
CA GLN A 11 45.78 37.32 35.91
C GLN A 11 45.79 35.83 35.52
N GLY A 12 46.90 35.14 35.80
CA GLY A 12 47.08 33.74 35.43
C GLY A 12 45.86 32.92 35.82
N LEU A 13 45.24 32.25 34.85
CA LEU A 13 44.04 31.46 35.06
C LEU A 13 44.41 30.20 35.85
N GLU A 14 44.34 30.26 37.18
CA GLU A 14 44.58 29.10 38.06
C GLU A 14 43.27 28.30 38.22
N VAL A 15 43.15 27.21 37.46
CA VAL A 15 42.03 26.26 37.56
C VAL A 15 42.60 24.87 37.77
N ASP A 16 42.08 24.14 38.77
CA ASP A 16 42.55 22.80 39.20
C ASP A 16 42.62 21.74 38.07
N GLY A 17 41.99 22.02 36.92
CA GLY A 17 41.94 21.16 35.74
C GLY A 17 42.84 21.55 34.56
N LEU A 18 43.55 22.67 34.62
CA LEU A 18 44.34 23.19 33.51
C LEU A 18 45.84 23.01 33.80
N THR A 19 46.53 22.26 32.94
CA THR A 19 48.00 22.18 32.93
C THR A 19 48.55 23.04 31.80
N VAL A 20 49.46 23.96 32.12
CA VAL A 20 50.18 24.80 31.15
C VAL A 20 51.64 24.36 31.11
N SER A 21 52.14 24.02 29.92
CA SER A 21 53.54 23.69 29.69
C SER A 21 54.13 24.67 28.67
N GLU A 22 55.04 25.52 29.14
CA GLU A 22 55.77 26.48 28.31
C GLU A 22 57.11 25.89 27.88
N LEU A 23 57.36 25.88 26.58
CA LEU A 23 58.60 25.42 25.94
C LEU A 23 59.12 26.54 25.02
N GLU A 24 60.40 26.49 24.66
CA GLU A 24 61.11 27.58 23.94
C GLU A 24 60.34 28.14 22.73
N ASN A 25 59.68 27.27 21.95
CA ASN A 25 58.93 27.65 20.75
C ASN A 25 57.46 27.22 20.77
N LYS A 26 56.91 26.77 21.91
CA LYS A 26 55.50 26.36 21.98
C LYS A 26 54.94 26.42 23.40
N VAL A 27 53.64 26.73 23.51
CA VAL A 27 52.87 26.61 24.76
C VAL A 27 51.81 25.55 24.58
N ILE A 28 51.68 24.64 25.55
CA ILE A 28 50.69 23.56 25.54
C ILE A 28 49.74 23.76 26.71
N TYR A 29 48.46 23.93 26.41
CA TYR A 29 47.37 23.93 27.38
C TYR A 29 46.67 22.57 27.35
N ARG A 30 46.51 21.92 28.50
CA ARG A 30 45.82 20.63 28.62
C ARG A 30 44.75 20.72 29.70
N LEU A 31 43.51 20.41 29.31
CA LEU A 31 42.40 20.25 30.23
C LEU A 31 42.28 18.79 30.68
N SER A 32 41.99 18.59 31.97
CA SER A 32 41.78 17.26 32.54
C SER A 32 40.58 16.56 31.89
N ALA A 33 40.69 15.24 31.69
CA ALA A 33 39.59 14.40 31.23
C ALA A 33 38.77 13.79 32.39
N ALA A 34 39.12 14.10 33.65
CA ALA A 34 38.42 13.55 34.81
C ALA A 34 37.01 14.15 34.95
N PRO A 35 35.99 13.34 35.29
CA PRO A 35 34.58 13.72 35.23
C PRO A 35 34.14 14.78 36.28
N ASN A 36 34.94 15.04 37.31
CA ASN A 36 34.60 15.95 38.42
C ASN A 36 35.46 17.24 38.45
N VAL A 37 36.10 17.58 37.33
CA VAL A 37 36.98 18.75 37.26
C VAL A 37 36.22 19.94 36.70
N THR A 38 36.25 21.05 37.43
CA THR A 38 35.63 22.31 37.00
C THR A 38 36.36 22.86 35.77
N MET A 39 35.64 23.07 34.67
CA MET A 39 36.18 23.67 33.45
C MET A 39 36.32 25.19 33.61
N PRO A 40 37.32 25.81 32.96
CA PRO A 40 37.44 27.25 32.97
C PRO A 40 36.23 27.92 32.31
N GLU A 41 35.91 29.13 32.74
CA GLU A 41 34.90 29.94 32.07
C GLU A 41 35.33 30.24 30.63
N VAL A 42 34.41 30.12 29.66
CA VAL A 42 34.68 30.28 28.22
C VAL A 42 35.38 31.61 27.92
N HIS A 43 34.92 32.72 28.47
CA HIS A 43 35.52 34.04 28.19
C HIS A 43 36.96 34.12 28.68
N SER A 44 37.19 33.74 29.93
CA SER A 44 38.51 33.73 30.57
C SER A 44 39.48 32.75 29.88
N TRP A 45 38.97 31.61 29.39
CA TRP A 45 39.71 30.65 28.57
C TRP A 45 40.15 31.23 27.22
N LEU A 46 39.25 31.89 26.49
CA LEU A 46 39.59 32.49 25.20
C LEU A 46 40.57 33.67 25.35
N GLN A 47 40.45 34.45 26.41
CA GLN A 47 41.43 35.50 26.75
C GLN A 47 42.83 34.93 27.00
N LEU A 48 42.92 33.79 27.68
CA LEU A 48 44.19 33.07 27.86
C LEU A 48 44.80 32.65 26.51
N LEU A 49 43.98 32.12 25.59
CA LEU A 49 44.43 31.69 24.26
C LEU A 49 44.82 32.87 23.34
N ALA A 50 44.15 34.02 23.49
CA ALA A 50 44.43 35.24 22.74
C ALA A 50 45.85 35.76 22.96
N GLY A 51 46.36 35.61 24.19
CA GLY A 51 47.63 36.17 24.64
C GLY A 51 47.57 37.69 24.80
N THR A 52 48.67 38.27 25.31
CA THR A 52 48.74 39.70 25.67
C THR A 52 49.14 40.62 24.51
N SER A 53 49.69 40.07 23.41
CA SER A 53 50.12 40.84 22.26
C SER A 53 48.98 41.05 21.25
N TYR A 54 48.65 42.31 20.95
CA TYR A 54 47.70 42.68 19.91
C TYR A 54 48.19 42.19 18.53
N SER A 55 47.64 41.07 18.09
CA SER A 55 48.01 40.32 16.90
C SER A 55 46.76 39.75 16.24
N TRP A 56 46.90 39.10 15.07
CA TRP A 56 45.80 38.38 14.43
C TRP A 56 45.22 37.31 15.38
N ARG A 57 46.07 36.60 16.14
CA ARG A 57 45.65 35.61 17.15
C ARG A 57 44.78 36.25 18.22
N HIS A 58 45.21 37.39 18.74
CA HIS A 58 44.46 38.11 19.77
C HIS A 58 43.09 38.50 19.24
N ALA A 59 43.05 39.17 18.07
CA ALA A 59 41.80 39.56 17.41
C ALA A 59 40.87 38.38 17.09
N PHE A 60 41.43 37.23 16.69
CA PHE A 60 40.67 36.03 16.36
C PHE A 60 39.88 35.46 17.55
N PHE A 61 40.44 35.52 18.76
CA PHE A 61 39.78 35.03 19.98
C PHE A 61 38.98 36.11 20.73
N THR A 62 39.33 37.39 20.61
CA THR A 62 38.69 38.46 21.39
C THR A 62 37.64 39.26 20.63
N ALA A 63 37.61 39.22 19.29
CA ALA A 63 36.56 39.90 18.55
C ALA A 63 35.20 39.22 18.77
N ASP A 64 34.16 39.99 19.10
CA ASP A 64 32.81 39.44 19.28
C ASP A 64 32.18 39.03 17.95
N ILE A 65 32.59 39.68 16.86
CA ILE A 65 32.02 39.53 15.52
C ILE A 65 33.09 39.26 14.47
N PHE A 66 32.77 38.37 13.54
CA PHE A 66 33.44 38.24 12.24
C PHE A 66 32.52 38.79 11.16
N VAL A 67 33.07 39.53 10.21
CA VAL A 67 32.29 40.11 9.11
C VAL A 67 32.16 39.11 7.97
N GLN A 68 30.93 38.79 7.57
CA GLN A 68 30.60 37.95 6.41
C GLN A 68 29.94 38.83 5.33
N GLY A 69 30.72 39.31 4.37
CA GLY A 69 30.24 40.30 3.39
C GLY A 69 29.82 41.60 4.07
N GLN A 70 28.50 41.87 4.12
CA GLN A 70 27.91 43.03 4.82
C GLN A 70 27.27 42.67 6.17
N ARG A 71 27.32 41.39 6.58
CA ARG A 71 26.67 40.91 7.81
C ARG A 71 27.69 40.76 8.94
N PHE A 72 27.23 40.97 10.18
CA PHE A 72 27.97 40.61 11.38
C PHE A 72 27.55 39.22 11.84
N GLN A 73 28.52 38.32 11.94
CA GLN A 73 28.34 36.97 12.43
C GLN A 73 29.04 36.84 13.79
N THR A 74 28.36 36.27 14.78
CA THR A 74 28.98 35.98 16.08
C THR A 74 30.21 35.11 15.89
N ASN A 75 31.32 35.49 16.53
CA ASN A 75 32.59 34.78 16.45
C ASN A 75 32.41 33.29 16.80
N PRO A 76 32.65 32.35 15.85
CA PRO A 76 32.47 30.92 16.07
C PRO A 76 33.52 30.33 17.02
N THR A 77 34.62 31.02 17.29
CA THR A 77 35.69 30.52 18.17
C THR A 77 35.20 30.24 19.58
N SER A 78 34.24 31.02 20.09
CA SER A 78 33.69 30.82 21.42
C SER A 78 33.00 29.47 21.61
N ARG A 79 32.48 28.88 20.52
CA ARG A 79 31.89 27.54 20.51
C ARG A 79 32.93 26.48 20.15
N VAL A 80 33.74 26.72 19.12
CA VAL A 80 34.73 25.75 18.62
C VAL A 80 35.85 25.51 19.63
N PHE A 81 36.31 26.53 20.35
CA PHE A 81 37.39 26.44 21.33
C PHE A 81 36.87 26.39 22.78
N ALA A 82 35.57 26.16 22.97
CA ALA A 82 34.99 26.01 24.30
C ALA A 82 35.72 24.90 25.08
N PRO A 83 36.08 25.16 26.35
CA PRO A 83 36.85 24.21 27.16
C PRO A 83 36.07 22.90 27.32
N THR A 84 36.72 21.80 26.93
CA THR A 84 36.13 20.46 26.87
C THR A 84 37.03 19.47 27.62
N PRO A 85 36.48 18.48 28.34
CA PRO A 85 37.28 17.46 29.03
C PRO A 85 38.32 16.81 28.12
N GLY A 86 39.59 16.80 28.54
CA GLY A 86 40.70 16.19 27.81
C GLY A 86 41.20 16.93 26.58
N MET A 87 40.69 18.15 26.31
CA MET A 87 41.17 18.99 25.22
C MET A 87 42.64 19.41 25.43
N VAL A 88 43.42 19.40 24.35
CA VAL A 88 44.80 19.90 24.31
C VAL A 88 44.92 20.96 23.23
N ILE A 89 45.44 22.14 23.58
CA ILE A 89 45.72 23.22 22.63
C ILE A 89 47.23 23.48 22.64
N GLU A 90 47.84 23.40 21.47
CA GLU A 90 49.25 23.71 21.24
C GLU A 90 49.34 25.03 20.46
N ILE A 91 49.97 26.04 21.04
CA ILE A 91 50.31 27.29 20.35
C ILE A 91 51.80 27.28 20.04
N GLN A 92 52.14 27.11 18.77
CA GLN A 92 53.51 27.17 18.27
C GLN A 92 53.91 28.62 17.99
N HIS A 93 55.16 28.98 18.27
CA HIS A 93 55.74 30.31 18.08
C HIS A 93 54.83 31.46 18.60
N PRO A 94 54.44 31.44 19.90
CA PRO A 94 53.42 32.35 20.46
C PRO A 94 53.81 33.85 20.42
N ASN A 95 55.12 34.14 20.30
CA ASN A 95 55.67 35.50 20.29
C ASN A 95 56.03 35.99 18.87
N GLU A 96 55.88 35.15 17.85
CA GLU A 96 56.14 35.50 16.44
C GLU A 96 54.86 35.39 15.62
N PRO A 97 54.02 36.44 15.53
CA PRO A 97 52.69 36.36 14.93
C PRO A 97 52.64 35.75 13.52
N ALA A 98 53.65 36.02 12.68
CA ALA A 98 53.71 35.49 11.32
C ALA A 98 54.00 33.97 11.24
N LYS A 99 54.55 33.36 12.30
CA LYS A 99 54.81 31.92 12.40
C LYS A 99 53.89 31.21 13.40
N THR A 100 53.03 31.96 14.10
CA THR A 100 52.14 31.38 15.09
C THR A 100 51.18 30.40 14.45
N ALA A 101 51.06 29.21 15.03
CA ALA A 101 50.07 28.21 14.65
C ALA A 101 49.40 27.64 15.90
N ILE A 102 48.07 27.53 15.87
CA ILE A 102 47.26 27.00 16.97
C ILE A 102 46.76 25.63 16.53
N ILE A 103 46.98 24.59 17.31
CA ILE A 103 46.54 23.23 17.01
C ILE A 103 45.70 22.72 18.17
N VAL A 104 44.47 22.30 17.89
CA VAL A 104 43.58 21.68 18.88
C VAL A 104 43.56 20.19 18.67
N LYS A 105 43.70 19.45 19.77
CA LYS A 105 43.55 18.00 19.82
C LYS A 105 42.49 17.63 20.86
N GLU A 106 41.57 16.75 20.49
CA GLU A 106 40.53 16.26 21.38
C GLU A 106 40.62 14.74 21.54
N LEU A 107 40.09 14.23 22.65
CA LEU A 107 39.99 12.80 22.87
C LEU A 107 38.92 12.20 21.95
N HIS A 108 39.31 11.19 21.20
CA HIS A 108 38.41 10.36 20.42
C HIS A 108 37.98 9.11 21.20
N HIS A 109 36.92 8.42 20.74
CA HIS A 109 36.50 7.13 21.30
C HIS A 109 37.68 6.15 21.24
N GLY A 110 38.08 5.60 22.40
CA GLY A 110 39.29 4.79 22.56
C GLY A 110 40.51 5.52 23.15
N GLY A 111 40.38 6.80 23.55
CA GLY A 111 41.38 7.52 24.34
C GLY A 111 42.55 8.13 23.56
N LYS A 112 42.52 8.07 22.23
CA LYS A 112 43.52 8.68 21.35
C LYS A 112 43.23 10.17 21.17
N LEU A 113 44.26 11.01 21.24
CA LEU A 113 44.17 12.42 20.86
C LEU A 113 44.22 12.56 19.33
N ILE A 114 43.19 13.14 18.75
CA ILE A 114 43.09 13.43 17.30
C ILE A 114 43.18 14.93 17.07
N LYS A 115 43.76 15.35 15.95
CA LYS A 115 43.82 16.77 15.56
C LYS A 115 42.45 17.18 15.01
N THR A 116 41.76 18.10 15.68
CA THR A 116 40.41 18.55 15.29
C THR A 116 40.41 19.91 14.61
N VAL A 117 41.33 20.80 14.99
CA VAL A 117 41.42 22.16 14.44
C VAL A 117 42.88 22.56 14.28
N ASP A 118 43.21 23.28 13.22
CA ASP A 118 44.36 24.20 13.24
C ASP A 118 44.02 25.58 12.71
N VAL A 119 44.75 26.57 13.21
CA VAL A 119 44.67 27.96 12.77
C VAL A 119 46.07 28.49 12.54
N SER A 120 46.31 29.06 11.37
CA SER A 120 47.61 29.64 11.02
C SER A 120 47.44 30.87 10.11
N LEU A 121 48.48 31.71 10.05
CA LEU A 121 48.53 32.84 9.14
C LEU A 121 49.26 32.45 7.84
N THR A 122 48.69 32.82 6.70
CA THR A 122 49.29 32.63 5.38
C THR A 122 49.94 33.92 4.86
N LYS A 123 50.53 33.91 3.65
CA LYS A 123 51.43 34.99 3.16
C LYS A 123 50.77 36.37 2.93
N ASP A 124 49.44 36.48 2.98
CA ASP A 124 48.68 37.69 2.63
C ASP A 124 47.77 38.22 3.77
N ASN A 125 48.18 38.08 5.04
CA ASN A 125 47.33 38.37 6.21
C ASN A 125 46.01 37.58 6.24
N GLU A 126 45.94 36.46 5.52
CA GLU A 126 44.81 35.55 5.54
C GLU A 126 45.06 34.47 6.61
N ILE A 127 44.15 34.42 7.58
CA ILE A 127 44.05 33.39 8.60
C ILE A 127 43.33 32.19 7.97
N LEU A 128 43.97 31.04 7.99
CA LEU A 128 43.41 29.77 7.58
C LEU A 128 43.02 28.98 8.83
N LEU A 129 41.72 28.71 8.99
CA LEU A 129 41.15 27.81 10.00
C LEU A 129 40.78 26.50 9.30
N ASN A 130 41.47 25.42 9.63
CA ASN A 130 41.12 24.07 9.17
C ASN A 130 40.40 23.32 10.29
N ILE A 131 39.22 22.79 9.99
CA ILE A 131 38.53 21.83 10.87
C ILE A 131 38.62 20.44 10.25
N TYR A 132 39.04 19.44 11.02
CA TYR A 132 39.32 18.09 10.53
C TYR A 132 38.23 17.09 10.92
N GLU A 133 37.93 16.18 10.00
CA GLU A 133 37.17 14.96 10.27
C GLU A 133 37.98 13.74 9.82
N GLU A 134 38.13 12.75 10.70
CA GLU A 134 38.85 11.50 10.41
C GLU A 134 37.90 10.37 9.97
N ARG A 135 36.62 10.44 10.35
CA ARG A 135 35.59 9.45 10.03
C ARG A 135 34.97 9.76 8.68
N THR A 136 35.67 9.41 7.61
CA THR A 136 35.29 9.71 6.22
C THR A 136 35.23 8.45 5.37
N ALA A 137 34.61 8.54 4.19
CA ALA A 137 34.62 7.46 3.19
C ALA A 137 36.05 7.04 2.79
N LEU A 138 37.02 7.98 2.80
CA LEU A 138 38.44 7.72 2.54
C LEU A 138 39.16 6.99 3.68
N LYS A 139 38.55 6.93 4.88
CA LYS A 139 39.21 6.47 6.11
C LYS A 139 40.49 7.26 6.42
N GLN A 140 40.51 8.53 6.03
CA GLN A 140 41.62 9.47 6.22
C GLN A 140 41.07 10.83 6.70
N ALA A 141 41.94 11.61 7.34
CA ALA A 141 41.60 12.95 7.81
C ALA A 141 41.39 13.90 6.62
N VAL A 142 40.19 14.48 6.53
CA VAL A 142 39.85 15.51 5.55
C VAL A 142 39.68 16.85 6.27
N ALA A 143 40.27 17.91 5.72
CA ALA A 143 40.20 19.25 6.28
C ALA A 143 39.14 20.10 5.56
N LEU A 144 38.34 20.84 6.32
CA LEU A 144 37.48 21.91 5.83
C LEU A 144 38.17 23.27 6.06
N PRO A 145 38.67 23.94 4.99
CA PRO A 145 39.35 25.23 5.10
C PRO A 145 38.37 26.41 5.12
N PHE A 146 38.36 27.16 6.23
CA PHE A 146 37.79 28.49 6.36
C PHE A 146 38.87 29.55 6.27
N ARG A 147 38.63 30.59 5.48
CA ARG A 147 39.60 31.66 5.20
C ARG A 147 39.08 32.96 5.76
N PHE A 148 39.94 33.69 6.48
CA PHE A 148 39.60 34.99 7.04
C PHE A 148 40.71 36.00 6.73
N THR A 149 40.37 37.20 6.30
CA THR A 149 41.32 38.30 6.17
C THR A 149 41.43 39.06 7.49
N TYR A 150 42.66 39.22 7.98
CA TYR A 150 42.96 40.07 9.13
C TYR A 150 43.16 41.53 8.69
N ARG A 151 42.32 42.43 9.20
CA ARG A 151 42.29 43.86 8.88
C ARG A 151 42.53 44.70 10.14
N PRO A 152 43.78 44.91 10.56
CA PRO A 152 44.10 45.69 11.75
C PRO A 152 43.69 47.17 11.63
N ASP A 153 43.48 47.67 10.42
CA ASP A 153 42.95 49.01 10.13
C ASP A 153 41.49 49.19 10.57
N VAL A 154 40.72 48.10 10.70
CA VAL A 154 39.32 48.10 11.13
C VAL A 154 39.21 47.54 12.55
N GLY A 155 39.72 48.27 13.53
CA GLY A 155 39.88 47.78 14.92
C GLY A 155 38.60 47.31 15.63
N TYR A 156 37.41 47.76 15.22
CA TYR A 156 36.13 47.30 15.81
C TYR A 156 35.62 45.97 15.22
N ALA A 157 36.13 45.56 14.06
CA ALA A 157 35.77 44.32 13.38
C ALA A 157 36.98 43.82 12.56
N PRO A 158 38.08 43.40 13.23
CA PRO A 158 39.36 43.15 12.57
C PRO A 158 39.41 41.85 11.76
N ILE A 159 38.39 40.99 11.83
CA ILE A 159 38.36 39.67 11.18
C ILE A 159 37.21 39.62 10.18
N HIS A 160 37.54 39.34 8.91
CA HIS A 160 36.60 39.26 7.80
C HIS A 160 36.66 37.86 7.19
N GLU A 161 35.54 37.14 7.10
CA GLU A 161 35.53 35.84 6.42
C GLU A 161 35.50 36.03 4.89
N VAL A 162 36.31 35.25 4.18
CA VAL A 162 36.36 35.22 2.73
C VAL A 162 35.20 34.36 2.22
N MET A 163 34.10 35.03 1.88
CA MET A 163 32.86 34.39 1.42
C MET A 163 32.95 33.85 -0.01
N ASP A 164 33.84 34.39 -0.83
CA ASP A 164 34.06 33.92 -2.20
C ASP A 164 34.43 32.44 -2.22
N ALA A 165 33.72 31.65 -3.04
CA ALA A 165 33.84 30.20 -3.13
C ALA A 165 33.71 29.44 -1.80
N ARG A 166 33.14 30.05 -0.74
CA ARG A 166 32.96 29.40 0.56
C ARG A 166 32.09 28.15 0.46
N ASN A 167 30.96 28.24 -0.23
CA ASN A 167 30.05 27.11 -0.38
C ASN A 167 30.68 26.00 -1.23
N ASP A 168 31.43 26.33 -2.28
CA ASP A 168 32.21 25.35 -3.07
C ASP A 168 33.23 24.61 -2.20
N ARG A 169 33.97 25.30 -1.31
CA ARG A 169 34.91 24.65 -0.37
C ARG A 169 34.20 23.69 0.59
N ILE A 170 33.04 24.09 1.11
CA ILE A 170 32.24 23.24 2.01
C ILE A 170 31.70 22.03 1.25
N LYS A 171 31.16 22.24 0.06
CA LYS A 171 30.67 21.17 -0.82
C LYS A 171 31.78 20.18 -1.18
N ASP A 172 32.95 20.65 -1.61
CA ASP A 172 34.09 19.78 -1.91
C ASP A 172 34.51 18.93 -0.69
N PHE A 173 34.54 19.54 0.50
CA PHE A 173 34.78 18.81 1.75
C PHE A 173 33.74 17.71 1.99
N TYR A 174 32.45 18.04 1.94
CA TYR A 174 31.37 17.07 2.16
C TYR A 174 31.35 15.97 1.10
N TYR A 175 31.65 16.32 -0.15
CA TYR A 175 31.75 15.37 -1.24
C TYR A 175 32.86 14.35 -0.97
N LYS A 176 34.02 14.79 -0.47
CA LYS A 176 35.10 13.91 -0.01
C LYS A 176 34.73 13.06 1.19
N VAL A 177 33.99 13.63 2.13
CA VAL A 177 33.53 12.92 3.34
C VAL A 177 32.56 11.79 2.98
N TRP A 178 31.62 12.00 2.05
CA TRP A 178 30.62 11.00 1.68
C TRP A 178 31.04 10.07 0.53
N PHE A 179 31.80 10.54 -0.46
CA PHE A 179 32.09 9.79 -1.69
C PHE A 179 33.58 9.55 -1.96
N GLY A 180 34.47 10.13 -1.16
CA GLY A 180 35.91 10.03 -1.35
C GLY A 180 36.45 10.93 -2.46
N ASP A 181 37.47 10.49 -3.18
CA ASP A 181 38.24 11.33 -4.12
C ASP A 181 37.54 11.55 -5.48
N GLU A 182 36.24 11.27 -5.58
CA GLU A 182 35.43 11.60 -6.77
C GLU A 182 35.32 13.14 -6.93
N GLU A 183 35.31 13.62 -8.18
CA GLU A 183 35.15 15.06 -8.45
C GLU A 183 33.70 15.50 -8.18
N CYS A 184 33.55 16.62 -7.47
CA CYS A 184 32.24 17.16 -7.13
C CYS A 184 31.52 17.68 -8.40
N PRO A 185 30.26 17.27 -8.66
CA PRO A 185 29.55 17.60 -9.90
C PRO A 185 28.93 19.00 -9.84
N PHE A 186 29.77 20.03 -9.70
CA PHE A 186 29.33 21.41 -9.56
C PHE A 186 28.49 21.91 -10.74
N ASP A 187 28.80 21.44 -11.95
CA ASP A 187 28.17 21.91 -13.20
C ASP A 187 27.07 20.94 -13.69
N ALA A 188 26.65 19.98 -12.87
CA ALA A 188 25.54 19.09 -13.20
C ALA A 188 24.20 19.86 -13.28
N SER A 189 23.35 19.47 -14.23
CA SER A 189 22.04 20.09 -14.39
C SER A 189 21.09 19.64 -13.27
N VAL A 190 20.30 20.57 -12.73
CA VAL A 190 19.22 20.22 -11.79
C VAL A 190 18.10 19.38 -12.42
N THR A 191 18.07 19.28 -13.75
CA THR A 191 17.11 18.47 -14.49
C THR A 191 17.63 17.08 -14.86
N SER A 192 18.91 16.77 -14.64
CA SER A 192 19.47 15.46 -14.96
C SER A 192 19.11 14.41 -13.91
N ARG A 193 19.20 13.13 -14.32
CA ARG A 193 19.17 12.01 -13.37
C ARG A 193 20.55 11.78 -12.78
N PHE A 194 20.59 11.42 -11.51
CA PHE A 194 21.80 11.16 -10.74
C PHE A 194 21.89 9.67 -10.44
N ASP A 195 23.05 9.07 -10.72
CA ASP A 195 23.28 7.65 -10.52
C ASP A 195 24.01 7.39 -9.19
N GLY A 196 23.44 6.46 -8.41
CA GLY A 196 24.01 5.94 -7.16
C GLY A 196 24.94 4.75 -7.37
N GLY A 197 24.91 4.12 -8.54
CA GLY A 197 25.62 2.90 -8.87
C GLY A 197 24.89 1.64 -8.41
N ARG A 198 25.56 0.51 -8.64
CA ARG A 198 25.08 -0.84 -8.33
C ARG A 198 25.53 -1.30 -6.96
N ALA A 199 24.62 -1.84 -6.16
CA ALA A 199 24.91 -2.39 -4.84
C ALA A 199 24.29 -3.78 -4.66
N THR A 200 25.03 -4.68 -4.02
CA THR A 200 24.54 -6.02 -3.64
C THR A 200 24.17 -6.03 -2.16
N VAL A 201 22.96 -6.50 -1.85
CA VAL A 201 22.49 -6.62 -0.47
C VAL A 201 23.09 -7.88 0.17
N THR A 202 23.98 -7.70 1.15
CA THR A 202 24.65 -8.80 1.85
C THR A 202 24.08 -9.03 3.25
N SER A 203 24.16 -10.26 3.76
CA SER A 203 23.73 -10.59 5.14
C SER A 203 24.48 -9.79 6.20
N GLU A 204 25.78 -9.56 6.00
CA GLU A 204 26.60 -8.78 6.93
C GLU A 204 26.09 -7.34 7.01
N ALA A 205 25.86 -6.69 5.86
CA ALA A 205 25.35 -5.33 5.80
C ALA A 205 23.95 -5.20 6.41
N ILE A 206 23.06 -6.18 6.17
CA ILE A 206 21.74 -6.22 6.82
C ILE A 206 21.90 -6.31 8.34
N ASN A 207 22.70 -7.25 8.83
CA ASN A 207 22.87 -7.47 10.27
C ASN A 207 23.47 -6.25 10.97
N ASP A 208 24.52 -5.66 10.40
CA ASP A 208 25.15 -4.45 10.92
C ASP A 208 24.16 -3.28 11.00
N PHE A 209 23.35 -3.09 9.95
CA PHE A 209 22.34 -2.03 9.92
C PHE A 209 21.23 -2.26 10.94
N VAL A 210 20.66 -3.47 10.98
CA VAL A 210 19.60 -3.88 11.91
C VAL A 210 20.04 -3.72 13.36
N HIS A 211 21.29 -4.11 13.68
CA HIS A 211 21.86 -3.93 15.00
C HIS A 211 22.06 -2.44 15.34
N ALA A 212 22.52 -1.63 14.40
CA ALA A 212 22.73 -0.20 14.61
C ALA A 212 21.43 0.57 14.91
N VAL A 213 20.31 0.21 14.27
CA VAL A 213 19.01 0.87 14.47
C VAL A 213 18.15 0.21 15.55
N GLY A 214 18.58 -0.94 16.10
CA GLY A 214 17.85 -1.67 17.12
C GLY A 214 16.60 -2.39 16.62
N ASN A 215 16.56 -2.77 15.33
CA ASN A 215 15.46 -3.58 14.80
C ASN A 215 15.69 -5.04 15.20
N THR A 216 14.64 -5.71 15.69
CA THR A 216 14.72 -7.09 16.21
C THR A 216 13.85 -8.07 15.43
N GLY A 217 13.33 -7.66 14.26
CA GLY A 217 12.50 -8.49 13.42
C GLY A 217 13.21 -9.78 12.99
N GLU A 218 12.57 -10.94 13.23
CA GLU A 218 13.15 -12.23 12.86
C GLU A 218 13.38 -12.39 11.34
N ALA A 219 12.65 -11.63 10.53
CA ALA A 219 12.76 -11.65 9.07
C ALA A 219 14.13 -11.14 8.55
N PHE A 220 14.89 -10.42 9.37
CA PHE A 220 16.19 -9.85 9.02
C PHE A 220 17.37 -10.67 9.54
N VAL A 221 17.11 -11.72 10.32
CA VAL A 221 18.13 -12.57 10.93
C VAL A 221 18.26 -13.85 10.14
N ASP A 222 19.49 -14.24 9.80
CA ASP A 222 19.76 -15.47 9.05
C ASP A 222 19.37 -16.70 9.88
N ARG A 223 18.40 -17.49 9.38
CA ARG A 223 17.93 -18.74 9.98
C ARG A 223 17.78 -19.81 8.90
N PRO A 224 18.19 -21.07 9.16
CA PRO A 224 18.08 -22.14 8.17
C PRO A 224 16.65 -22.32 7.64
N GLY A 225 16.51 -22.35 6.30
CA GLY A 225 15.22 -22.57 5.64
C GLY A 225 14.28 -21.37 5.60
N LYS A 226 14.70 -20.19 6.07
CA LYS A 226 13.95 -18.93 5.93
C LYS A 226 14.69 -17.96 5.02
N GLU A 227 13.92 -17.25 4.21
CA GLU A 227 14.44 -16.16 3.40
C GLU A 227 14.79 -14.97 4.29
N VAL A 228 15.94 -14.34 4.03
CA VAL A 228 16.43 -13.20 4.80
C VAL A 228 16.10 -11.93 4.03
N TYR A 229 15.23 -11.12 4.61
CA TYR A 229 14.85 -9.82 4.07
C TYR A 229 15.83 -8.73 4.52
N ALA A 230 15.83 -7.61 3.82
CA ALA A 230 16.43 -6.37 4.28
C ALA A 230 15.31 -5.40 4.73
N PRO A 231 15.51 -4.62 5.80
CA PRO A 231 14.56 -3.58 6.19
C PRO A 231 14.31 -2.60 5.05
N MET A 232 13.10 -2.03 4.95
CA MET A 232 12.82 -1.00 3.92
C MET A 232 13.76 0.21 4.08
N ASP A 233 14.17 0.51 5.31
CA ASP A 233 15.09 1.59 5.64
C ASP A 233 16.47 1.38 5.02
N PHE A 234 16.85 0.15 4.68
CA PHE A 234 18.10 -0.15 3.98
C PHE A 234 18.17 0.50 2.59
N ALA A 235 17.02 0.88 2.04
CA ALA A 235 16.91 1.69 0.83
C ALA A 235 17.70 2.99 0.89
N ILE A 236 17.73 3.66 2.06
CA ILE A 236 18.52 4.88 2.18
C ILE A 236 20.01 4.59 2.15
N VAL A 237 20.46 3.42 2.61
CA VAL A 237 21.87 3.01 2.59
C VAL A 237 22.31 2.76 1.15
N VAL A 238 21.51 1.99 0.42
CA VAL A 238 21.77 1.66 -1.00
C VAL A 238 21.68 2.93 -1.86
N GLY A 239 20.65 3.75 -1.62
CA GLY A 239 20.36 4.94 -2.41
C GLY A 239 21.08 6.21 -1.97
N TRP A 240 21.83 6.19 -0.85
CA TRP A 240 22.41 7.40 -0.24
C TRP A 240 23.18 8.24 -1.26
N LYS A 241 23.99 7.57 -2.09
CA LYS A 241 24.81 8.22 -3.12
C LYS A 241 23.94 8.92 -4.17
N ALA A 242 22.90 8.25 -4.68
CA ALA A 242 21.99 8.85 -5.64
C ALA A 242 21.21 10.02 -5.04
N ILE A 243 20.78 9.90 -3.79
CA ILE A 243 19.88 10.85 -3.12
C ILE A 243 20.61 12.12 -2.66
N THR A 244 21.90 12.03 -2.33
CA THR A 244 22.68 13.17 -1.82
C THR A 244 23.49 13.90 -2.87
N LYS A 245 23.97 13.24 -3.94
CA LYS A 245 24.60 13.91 -5.10
C LYS A 245 23.83 15.14 -5.64
N PRO A 246 22.48 15.15 -5.72
CA PRO A 246 21.72 16.24 -6.30
C PRO A 246 21.75 17.54 -5.49
N ILE A 247 22.30 17.57 -4.26
CA ILE A 247 22.40 18.80 -3.46
C ILE A 247 23.70 19.58 -3.72
N PHE A 248 24.65 19.01 -4.48
CA PHE A 248 25.96 19.61 -4.78
C PHE A 248 26.02 20.61 -5.95
N PRO A 249 25.17 20.55 -7.00
CA PRO A 249 25.24 21.49 -8.12
C PRO A 249 25.28 22.97 -7.69
N ARG A 250 26.02 23.81 -8.42
CA ARG A 250 26.11 25.26 -8.16
C ARG A 250 24.79 25.99 -8.35
N ALA A 251 23.91 25.47 -9.20
CA ALA A 251 22.54 25.95 -9.33
C ALA A 251 21.74 25.87 -8.02
N ILE A 252 22.19 25.05 -7.07
CA ILE A 252 21.64 24.93 -5.72
C ILE A 252 22.72 25.42 -4.75
N ASP A 253 22.98 26.73 -4.77
CA ASP A 253 23.99 27.32 -3.89
C ASP A 253 23.44 27.45 -2.47
N GLY A 254 24.17 26.88 -1.50
CA GLY A 254 23.71 26.76 -0.13
C GLY A 254 24.84 26.33 0.80
N ASP A 255 24.78 26.80 2.05
CA ASP A 255 25.73 26.42 3.09
C ASP A 255 25.40 25.01 3.61
N LEU A 256 26.10 24.01 3.06
CA LEU A 256 25.87 22.59 3.37
C LEU A 256 26.14 22.24 4.84
N LEU A 257 26.95 23.04 5.55
CA LEU A 257 27.16 22.88 6.99
C LEU A 257 25.92 23.25 7.81
N LYS A 258 24.99 24.02 7.23
CA LYS A 258 23.71 24.38 7.82
C LYS A 258 22.54 23.54 7.29
N LEU A 259 22.83 22.52 6.48
CA LEU A 259 21.84 21.58 5.97
C LEU A 259 21.21 20.80 7.13
N VAL A 260 19.89 20.65 7.09
CA VAL A 260 19.15 19.72 7.95
C VAL A 260 18.26 18.83 7.09
N HIS A 261 18.08 17.58 7.52
CA HIS A 261 17.13 16.67 6.89
C HIS A 261 15.73 17.01 7.43
N LEU A 262 14.81 17.39 6.54
CA LEU A 262 13.48 17.86 6.90
C LEU A 262 12.46 16.72 6.96
N SER A 263 12.48 15.84 5.96
CA SER A 263 11.57 14.70 5.88
C SER A 263 12.13 13.59 5.00
N ASN A 264 11.68 12.36 5.24
CA ASN A 264 11.99 11.22 4.41
C ASN A 264 10.78 10.29 4.30
N GLY A 265 10.54 9.80 3.09
CA GLY A 265 9.50 8.82 2.79
C GLY A 265 10.01 7.65 1.97
N PHE A 266 9.49 6.47 2.27
CA PHE A 266 9.66 5.24 1.50
C PHE A 266 8.31 4.79 0.97
N ARG A 267 8.23 4.44 -0.31
CA ARG A 267 7.01 3.93 -0.95
C ARG A 267 7.36 2.73 -1.81
N MET A 268 6.87 1.55 -1.43
CA MET A 268 6.98 0.34 -2.23
C MET A 268 6.08 0.44 -3.46
N ILE A 269 6.60 0.10 -4.63
CA ILE A 269 5.81 0.00 -5.86
C ILE A 269 4.78 -1.12 -5.69
N SER A 270 3.56 -0.92 -6.21
CA SER A 270 2.49 -1.92 -6.09
C SER A 270 2.92 -3.27 -6.69
N GLY A 271 2.68 -4.37 -5.97
CA GLY A 271 3.11 -5.73 -6.37
C GLY A 271 4.61 -6.04 -6.18
N ALA A 272 5.47 -5.05 -5.89
CA ALA A 272 6.89 -5.31 -5.66
C ALA A 272 7.12 -6.01 -4.31
N GLU A 273 7.92 -7.08 -4.32
CA GLU A 273 8.38 -7.76 -3.10
C GLU A 273 9.41 -6.91 -2.35
N PRO A 274 9.50 -7.01 -1.00
CA PRO A 274 10.54 -6.37 -0.22
C PRO A 274 11.97 -6.77 -0.65
N LEU A 275 12.94 -5.98 -0.22
CA LEU A 275 14.36 -6.24 -0.46
C LEU A 275 14.83 -7.51 0.26
N LYS A 276 15.72 -8.26 -0.36
CA LYS A 276 16.21 -9.56 0.11
C LYS A 276 17.73 -9.66 0.05
N LYS A 277 18.30 -10.56 0.86
CA LYS A 277 19.70 -10.98 0.74
C LYS A 277 19.98 -11.49 -0.67
N GLY A 278 21.03 -10.99 -1.31
CA GLY A 278 21.44 -11.38 -2.65
C GLY A 278 20.86 -10.51 -3.76
N ASP A 279 19.92 -9.61 -3.46
CA ASP A 279 19.42 -8.65 -4.43
C ASP A 279 20.56 -7.77 -4.95
N VAL A 280 20.57 -7.56 -6.26
CA VAL A 280 21.42 -6.58 -6.92
C VAL A 280 20.53 -5.40 -7.29
N LEU A 281 20.84 -4.25 -6.69
CA LEU A 281 20.02 -3.05 -6.77
C LEU A 281 20.79 -1.97 -7.50
N ASP A 282 20.11 -1.30 -8.42
CA ASP A 282 20.57 -0.09 -9.07
C ASP A 282 19.71 1.08 -8.55
N THR A 283 20.31 2.24 -8.28
CA THR A 283 19.57 3.42 -7.78
C THR A 283 19.78 4.62 -8.68
N THR A 284 18.68 5.19 -9.14
CA THR A 284 18.67 6.48 -9.84
C THR A 284 17.87 7.48 -9.03
N ALA A 285 18.26 8.76 -9.06
CA ALA A 285 17.52 9.81 -8.39
C ALA A 285 17.34 11.04 -9.28
N GLN A 286 16.29 11.81 -8.99
CA GLN A 286 16.02 13.08 -9.64
C GLN A 286 15.60 14.12 -8.61
N ILE A 287 15.86 15.39 -8.93
CA ILE A 287 15.41 16.51 -8.11
C ILE A 287 13.96 16.80 -8.49
N ASN A 288 13.05 16.57 -7.55
CA ASN A 288 11.65 16.93 -7.72
C ASN A 288 11.44 18.41 -7.48
N ALA A 289 12.07 19.00 -6.46
CA ALA A 289 11.85 20.39 -6.12
C ALA A 289 13.09 21.09 -5.56
N VAL A 290 13.23 22.37 -5.90
CA VAL A 290 14.13 23.33 -5.25
C VAL A 290 13.32 24.58 -4.96
N ILE A 291 13.03 24.86 -3.69
CA ILE A 291 12.09 25.93 -3.30
C ILE A 291 12.71 26.79 -2.21
N ASN A 292 12.75 28.10 -2.43
CA ASN A 292 13.15 29.07 -1.42
C ASN A 292 11.97 29.35 -0.47
N GLN A 293 12.07 28.89 0.77
CA GLN A 293 11.13 29.11 1.87
C GLN A 293 11.68 30.19 2.82
N GLU A 294 10.87 30.61 3.80
CA GLU A 294 11.33 31.56 4.83
C GLU A 294 12.40 30.99 5.74
N SER A 295 12.35 29.68 5.99
CA SER A 295 13.31 28.95 6.83
C SER A 295 14.62 28.62 6.10
N GLY A 296 14.65 28.70 4.76
CA GLY A 296 15.78 28.24 3.96
C GLY A 296 15.41 27.81 2.55
N LYS A 297 16.39 27.25 1.84
CA LYS A 297 16.20 26.63 0.53
C LYS A 297 15.97 25.13 0.71
N MET A 298 14.76 24.66 0.36
CA MET A 298 14.38 23.26 0.43
C MET A 298 14.73 22.56 -0.89
N VAL A 299 15.30 21.36 -0.82
CA VAL A 299 15.58 20.48 -1.96
C VAL A 299 14.90 19.15 -1.71
N GLU A 300 13.99 18.75 -2.62
CA GLU A 300 13.33 17.45 -2.61
C GLU A 300 13.94 16.56 -3.70
N VAL A 301 14.38 15.38 -3.30
CA VAL A 301 14.97 14.37 -4.17
C VAL A 301 14.15 13.10 -4.08
N CYS A 302 13.83 12.51 -5.24
CA CYS A 302 13.19 11.21 -5.33
C CYS A 302 14.18 10.22 -5.95
N GLY A 303 14.57 9.21 -5.17
CA GLY A 303 15.37 8.06 -5.61
C GLY A 303 14.47 6.88 -5.93
N THR A 304 14.62 6.30 -7.12
CA THR A 304 13.97 5.05 -7.52
C THR A 304 14.99 3.92 -7.45
N ILE A 305 14.69 2.92 -6.65
CA ILE A 305 15.48 1.69 -6.51
C ILE A 305 14.91 0.64 -7.45
N THR A 306 15.76 0.08 -8.32
CA THR A 306 15.39 -0.95 -9.28
C THR A 306 16.11 -2.27 -8.97
N ARG A 307 15.40 -3.38 -9.16
CA ARG A 307 15.94 -4.75 -9.12
C ARG A 307 15.56 -5.42 -10.44
N ASP A 308 16.55 -5.96 -11.15
CA ASP A 308 16.37 -6.54 -12.49
C ASP A 308 15.64 -5.56 -13.45
N ASP A 309 16.08 -4.30 -13.47
CA ASP A 309 15.51 -3.18 -14.25
C ASP A 309 14.04 -2.83 -13.94
N LYS A 310 13.45 -3.43 -12.89
CA LYS A 310 12.09 -3.13 -12.43
C LYS A 310 12.10 -2.28 -11.17
N PRO A 311 11.29 -1.21 -11.07
CA PRO A 311 11.24 -0.38 -9.88
C PRO A 311 10.61 -1.14 -8.72
N VAL A 312 11.27 -1.10 -7.56
CA VAL A 312 10.86 -1.80 -6.33
C VAL A 312 10.32 -0.81 -5.31
N MET A 313 11.01 0.32 -5.13
CA MET A 313 10.56 1.37 -4.22
C MET A 313 11.08 2.74 -4.62
N GLU A 314 10.37 3.76 -4.17
CA GLU A 314 10.76 5.16 -4.23
C GLU A 314 11.12 5.66 -2.84
N VAL A 315 12.20 6.43 -2.76
CA VAL A 315 12.70 7.09 -1.56
C VAL A 315 12.65 8.59 -1.83
N THR A 316 11.78 9.31 -1.14
CA THR A 316 11.65 10.76 -1.28
C THR A 316 12.24 11.43 -0.04
N SER A 317 13.31 12.20 -0.20
CA SER A 317 13.99 12.91 0.89
C SER A 317 13.93 14.42 0.66
N GLN A 318 13.65 15.18 1.71
CA GLN A 318 13.68 16.64 1.69
C GLN A 318 14.80 17.16 2.58
N PHE A 319 15.65 18.01 2.02
CA PHE A 319 16.73 18.68 2.71
C PHE A 319 16.47 20.18 2.78
N LEU A 320 16.92 20.84 3.84
CA LEU A 320 16.76 22.28 4.02
C LEU A 320 18.12 22.93 4.29
N TYR A 321 18.58 23.74 3.34
CA TYR A 321 19.66 24.69 3.55
C TYR A 321 19.13 25.88 4.33
N ARG A 322 19.38 25.93 5.64
CA ARG A 322 18.88 27.03 6.49
C ARG A 322 19.53 28.36 6.10
N GLY A 323 18.73 29.41 6.00
CA GLY A 323 19.20 30.75 5.63
C GLY A 323 18.17 31.55 4.85
N ALA A 324 18.61 32.67 4.27
CA ALA A 324 17.80 33.50 3.39
C ALA A 324 18.36 33.42 1.97
N TYR A 325 17.48 33.14 1.00
CA TYR A 325 17.82 32.89 -0.39
C TYR A 325 16.83 33.60 -1.32
N ASP A 326 17.36 34.35 -2.30
CA ASP A 326 16.57 35.17 -3.24
C ASP A 326 16.80 34.77 -4.71
N ASP A 327 17.55 33.70 -4.95
CA ASP A 327 17.91 33.11 -6.26
C ASP A 327 16.77 32.29 -6.87
N PHE A 328 15.62 32.93 -7.09
CA PHE A 328 14.41 32.27 -7.62
C PHE A 328 14.59 31.71 -9.04
N GLU A 329 15.57 32.17 -9.81
CA GLU A 329 15.86 31.69 -11.17
C GLU A 329 16.13 30.18 -11.26
N ASN A 330 16.64 29.58 -10.18
CA ASN A 330 16.93 28.15 -10.09
C ASN A 330 15.85 27.36 -9.32
N THR A 331 14.79 28.03 -8.88
CA THR A 331 13.73 27.40 -8.08
C THR A 331 12.62 26.84 -8.97
N PHE A 332 12.30 25.56 -8.75
CA PHE A 332 11.30 24.83 -9.51
C PHE A 332 10.69 23.73 -8.67
N GLN A 333 9.58 23.19 -9.11
CA GLN A 333 8.96 22.03 -8.50
C GLN A 333 8.23 21.21 -9.56
N ARG A 334 8.48 19.91 -9.57
CA ARG A 334 7.79 18.89 -10.34
C ARG A 334 6.88 18.13 -9.39
N LYS A 335 5.62 17.97 -9.76
CA LYS A 335 4.61 17.24 -8.99
C LYS A 335 3.93 16.26 -9.91
N VAL A 336 3.88 15.00 -9.48
CA VAL A 336 2.88 14.07 -9.98
C VAL A 336 1.61 14.38 -9.19
N GLU A 337 0.60 14.90 -9.88
CA GLU A 337 -0.64 15.34 -9.25
C GLU A 337 -1.50 14.13 -8.90
N LYS A 338 -2.28 14.25 -7.82
CA LYS A 338 -3.21 13.19 -7.43
C LYS A 338 -4.22 12.97 -8.57
N PRO A 339 -4.51 11.72 -8.97
CA PRO A 339 -5.52 11.48 -9.99
C PRO A 339 -6.88 12.03 -9.56
N ILE A 340 -7.55 12.79 -10.41
CA ILE A 340 -8.86 13.40 -10.13
C ILE A 340 -9.94 12.80 -11.03
N GLN A 341 -11.04 12.35 -10.45
CA GLN A 341 -12.25 11.96 -11.15
C GLN A 341 -13.20 13.15 -11.32
N LEU A 342 -13.68 13.36 -12.54
CA LEU A 342 -14.64 14.40 -12.91
C LEU A 342 -15.90 13.76 -13.50
N ASN A 343 -17.05 13.93 -12.86
CA ASN A 343 -18.32 13.44 -13.36
C ASN A 343 -19.04 14.51 -14.21
N LEU A 344 -19.38 14.18 -15.45
CA LEU A 344 -20.02 15.07 -16.42
C LEU A 344 -21.51 14.77 -16.53
N ALA A 345 -22.30 15.25 -15.56
CA ALA A 345 -23.73 14.93 -15.45
C ALA A 345 -24.61 15.70 -16.44
N THR A 346 -24.21 16.91 -16.85
CA THR A 346 -25.02 17.78 -17.71
C THR A 346 -24.31 18.14 -19.01
N SER A 347 -25.08 18.47 -20.05
CA SER A 347 -24.53 18.98 -21.32
C SER A 347 -23.73 20.27 -21.13
N LYS A 348 -24.05 21.05 -20.08
CA LYS A 348 -23.28 22.22 -19.67
C LYS A 348 -21.88 21.84 -19.18
N ASP A 349 -21.74 20.77 -18.40
CA ASP A 349 -20.44 20.33 -17.87
C ASP A 349 -19.52 19.90 -19.02
N VAL A 350 -20.06 19.13 -19.97
CA VAL A 350 -19.36 18.72 -21.19
C VAL A 350 -18.93 19.94 -22.01
N ALA A 351 -19.82 20.92 -22.21
CA ALA A 351 -19.49 22.14 -22.94
C ALA A 351 -18.43 22.99 -22.23
N ILE A 352 -18.46 23.06 -20.89
CA ILE A 352 -17.45 23.78 -20.10
C ILE A 352 -16.09 23.10 -20.22
N LEU A 353 -16.01 21.77 -20.11
CA LEU A 353 -14.75 21.04 -20.26
C LEU A 353 -14.18 21.22 -21.67
N ARG A 354 -15.03 21.06 -22.70
CA ARG A 354 -14.64 21.28 -24.11
C ARG A 354 -14.22 22.71 -24.42
N SER A 355 -14.67 23.69 -23.63
CA SER A 355 -14.25 25.10 -23.81
C SER A 355 -12.84 25.39 -23.29
N LYS A 356 -12.19 24.44 -22.60
CA LYS A 356 -10.85 24.62 -22.05
C LYS A 356 -9.81 24.41 -23.12
N GLU A 357 -9.02 25.45 -23.39
CA GLU A 357 -7.92 25.42 -24.37
C GLU A 357 -6.85 24.36 -24.05
N TRP A 358 -6.74 23.97 -22.79
CA TRP A 358 -5.79 22.95 -22.32
C TRP A 358 -6.29 21.51 -22.46
N PHE A 359 -7.53 21.29 -22.89
CA PHE A 359 -8.14 19.96 -23.03
C PHE A 359 -8.16 19.54 -24.50
N ASN A 360 -7.30 18.58 -24.87
CA ASN A 360 -7.10 18.15 -26.25
C ASN A 360 -7.71 16.75 -26.48
N PHE A 361 -8.74 16.63 -27.30
CA PHE A 361 -9.38 15.36 -27.61
C PHE A 361 -8.53 14.45 -28.51
N GLU A 362 -8.60 13.14 -28.29
CA GLU A 362 -8.10 12.12 -29.21
C GLU A 362 -9.25 11.59 -30.09
N GLU A 363 -9.00 11.34 -31.38
CA GLU A 363 -10.02 10.90 -32.34
C GLU A 363 -10.30 9.38 -32.26
N PRO A 364 -11.58 8.94 -32.40
CA PRO A 364 -12.78 9.71 -32.71
C PRO A 364 -13.57 10.20 -31.47
N GLU A 365 -14.30 11.33 -31.60
CA GLU A 365 -15.07 11.95 -30.52
C GLU A 365 -16.09 10.99 -29.85
N ILE A 366 -15.91 10.79 -28.54
CA ILE A 366 -16.84 10.03 -27.68
C ILE A 366 -17.83 10.99 -27.01
N ASP A 367 -19.10 10.58 -26.90
CA ASP A 367 -20.10 11.31 -26.09
C ASP A 367 -19.76 11.21 -24.59
N LEU A 368 -19.48 12.36 -23.99
CA LEU A 368 -19.08 12.50 -22.59
C LEU A 368 -20.25 12.67 -21.62
N LEU A 369 -21.49 12.80 -22.11
CA LEU A 369 -22.63 13.02 -21.23
C LEU A 369 -22.88 11.81 -20.32
N ASN A 370 -23.04 12.07 -19.02
CA ASN A 370 -23.15 11.07 -17.95
C ASN A 370 -21.93 10.13 -17.85
N LYS A 371 -20.72 10.63 -18.16
CA LYS A 371 -19.47 9.90 -18.00
C LYS A 371 -18.62 10.49 -16.89
N THR A 372 -17.80 9.64 -16.28
CA THR A 372 -16.77 10.05 -15.33
C THR A 372 -15.40 9.90 -15.98
N LEU A 373 -14.61 10.97 -15.96
CA LEU A 373 -13.27 11.03 -16.52
C LEU A 373 -12.23 11.02 -15.40
N LEU A 374 -11.11 10.34 -15.60
CA LEU A 374 -9.98 10.29 -14.68
C LEU A 374 -8.80 11.07 -15.27
N PHE A 375 -8.36 12.11 -14.58
CA PHE A 375 -7.22 12.95 -14.97
C PHE A 375 -5.98 12.49 -14.22
N LYS A 376 -4.94 12.06 -14.93
CA LYS A 376 -3.62 11.74 -14.39
C LYS A 376 -2.61 12.76 -14.92
N LEU A 377 -2.20 13.70 -14.06
CA LEU A 377 -1.47 14.89 -14.48
C LEU A 377 -0.12 14.99 -13.79
N GLU A 378 0.82 15.61 -14.48
CA GLU A 378 2.09 16.08 -13.94
C GLU A 378 2.19 17.59 -14.14
N THR A 379 2.65 18.30 -13.13
CA THR A 379 2.87 19.73 -13.17
C THR A 379 4.33 20.06 -12.89
N VAL A 380 4.91 20.91 -13.72
CA VAL A 380 6.20 21.57 -13.49
C VAL A 380 5.95 23.06 -13.31
N VAL A 381 6.33 23.60 -12.16
CA VAL A 381 6.31 25.03 -11.87
C VAL A 381 7.71 25.57 -11.70
N ARG A 382 7.95 26.80 -12.16
CA ARG A 382 9.15 27.58 -11.88
C ARG A 382 8.74 28.87 -11.17
N TYR A 383 9.52 29.31 -10.19
CA TYR A 383 9.14 30.49 -9.41
C TYR A 383 9.86 31.75 -9.92
N LYS A 384 9.14 32.87 -9.90
CA LYS A 384 9.71 34.21 -10.07
C LYS A 384 10.02 34.85 -8.72
N ASN A 385 9.19 34.57 -7.73
CA ASN A 385 9.33 34.93 -6.33
C ASN A 385 8.49 33.97 -5.47
N LYS A 386 8.40 34.22 -4.17
CA LYS A 386 7.66 33.36 -3.21
C LYS A 386 6.20 33.05 -3.58
N THR A 387 5.55 33.90 -4.34
CA THR A 387 4.10 33.83 -4.61
C THR A 387 3.74 33.73 -6.09
N VAL A 388 4.66 34.09 -6.98
CA VAL A 388 4.42 34.19 -8.42
C VAL A 388 5.28 33.17 -9.14
N PHE A 389 4.65 32.38 -9.98
CA PHE A 389 5.32 31.47 -10.89
C PHE A 389 5.83 32.22 -12.12
N SER A 390 7.04 31.92 -12.56
CA SER A 390 7.62 32.41 -13.81
C SER A 390 7.15 31.62 -15.02
N ASP A 391 6.89 30.33 -14.83
CA ASP A 391 6.41 29.38 -15.84
C ASP A 391 5.65 28.25 -15.12
N ILE A 392 4.53 27.81 -15.69
CA ILE A 392 3.76 26.63 -15.26
C ILE A 392 3.50 25.80 -16.49
N GLU A 393 3.81 24.51 -16.40
CA GLU A 393 3.52 23.50 -17.39
C GLU A 393 2.76 22.37 -16.71
N THR A 394 1.57 22.02 -17.21
CA THR A 394 0.79 20.89 -16.74
C THR A 394 0.42 20.04 -17.93
N GLN A 395 0.75 18.75 -17.84
CA GLN A 395 0.48 17.79 -18.89
C GLN A 395 -0.06 16.49 -18.30
N GLY A 396 -0.70 15.68 -19.13
CA GLY A 396 -1.08 14.33 -18.73
C GLY A 396 -2.24 13.76 -19.52
N GLU A 397 -2.78 12.67 -19.01
CA GLU A 397 -3.77 11.86 -19.72
C GLU A 397 -5.15 12.00 -19.08
N VAL A 398 -6.17 11.94 -19.93
CA VAL A 398 -7.57 11.88 -19.53
C VAL A 398 -8.13 10.53 -19.94
N LEU A 399 -8.49 9.75 -18.94
CA LEU A 399 -8.91 8.38 -19.08
C LEU A 399 -10.43 8.28 -18.89
N LEU A 400 -11.09 7.45 -19.70
CA LEU A 400 -12.50 7.08 -19.55
C LEU A 400 -12.59 5.59 -19.26
N GLU A 401 -13.27 5.27 -18.15
CA GLU A 401 -13.65 3.89 -17.85
C GLU A 401 -14.97 3.57 -18.55
N LEU A 402 -14.94 2.64 -19.50
CA LEU A 402 -16.13 2.19 -20.21
C LEU A 402 -17.03 1.34 -19.29
N PRO A 403 -18.32 1.11 -19.64
CA PRO A 403 -19.16 0.14 -18.90
C PRO A 403 -18.55 -1.27 -18.87
N THR A 404 -17.65 -1.56 -19.82
CA THR A 404 -16.83 -2.76 -19.87
C THR A 404 -15.60 -2.68 -18.98
N LYS A 405 -15.42 -1.68 -18.12
CA LYS A 405 -14.24 -1.50 -17.25
C LYS A 405 -12.89 -1.33 -17.95
N GLU A 406 -12.88 -1.37 -19.27
CA GLU A 406 -11.75 -0.98 -20.11
C GLU A 406 -11.49 0.52 -19.92
N VAL A 407 -10.23 0.86 -19.66
CA VAL A 407 -9.78 2.24 -19.48
C VAL A 407 -9.10 2.66 -20.76
N ILE A 408 -9.68 3.63 -21.45
CA ILE A 408 -9.12 4.21 -22.68
C ILE A 408 -8.71 5.65 -22.42
N GLN A 409 -7.62 6.08 -23.03
CA GLN A 409 -7.30 7.50 -23.14
C GLN A 409 -8.23 8.12 -24.18
N ILE A 410 -8.83 9.25 -23.83
CA ILE A 410 -9.79 9.96 -24.71
C ILE A 410 -9.34 11.39 -25.02
N ALA A 411 -8.39 11.90 -24.24
CA ALA A 411 -7.86 13.24 -24.36
C ALA A 411 -6.52 13.33 -23.64
N SER A 412 -5.72 14.32 -24.03
CA SER A 412 -4.53 14.76 -23.32
C SER A 412 -4.76 16.16 -22.74
N ILE A 413 -4.04 16.47 -21.67
CA ILE A 413 -3.95 17.80 -21.08
C ILE A 413 -2.63 18.41 -21.49
N GLU A 414 -2.67 19.63 -22.01
CA GLU A 414 -1.49 20.44 -22.27
C GLU A 414 -1.79 21.89 -21.91
N TYR A 415 -1.24 22.34 -20.78
CA TYR A 415 -1.34 23.72 -20.33
C TYR A 415 0.06 24.27 -20.13
N ARG A 416 0.33 25.43 -20.73
CA ARG A 416 1.53 26.20 -20.46
C ARG A 416 1.23 27.67 -20.32
N SER A 417 1.80 28.30 -19.30
CA SER A 417 1.69 29.73 -19.07
C SER A 417 2.98 30.27 -18.48
N GLY A 418 3.34 31.51 -18.85
CA GLY A 418 4.45 32.24 -18.23
C GLY A 418 4.11 32.72 -16.82
N THR A 419 4.07 34.04 -16.60
CA THR A 419 3.81 34.58 -15.26
C THR A 419 2.40 34.25 -14.79
N ALA A 420 2.29 33.48 -13.70
CA ALA A 420 1.02 32.99 -13.17
C ALA A 420 1.02 32.98 -11.62
N TYR A 421 -0.18 33.00 -11.04
CA TYR A 421 -0.40 32.97 -9.59
C TYR A 421 -0.95 31.63 -9.09
N GLY A 422 -1.24 30.70 -10.01
CA GLY A 422 -1.87 29.42 -9.71
C GLY A 422 -2.01 28.58 -10.97
N ASN A 423 -2.37 27.31 -10.80
CA ASN A 423 -2.61 26.38 -11.88
C ASN A 423 -4.12 26.28 -12.19
N PRO A 424 -4.61 26.84 -13.32
CA PRO A 424 -6.03 26.84 -13.66
C PRO A 424 -6.57 25.45 -14.02
N VAL A 425 -5.71 24.50 -14.41
CA VAL A 425 -6.13 23.11 -14.67
C VAL A 425 -6.52 22.46 -13.36
N LEU A 426 -5.63 22.52 -12.36
CA LEU A 426 -5.88 21.93 -11.04
C LEU A 426 -7.02 22.64 -10.32
N ASP A 427 -7.07 23.98 -10.35
CA ASP A 427 -8.17 24.73 -9.73
C ASP A 427 -9.54 24.39 -10.36
N TYR A 428 -9.59 24.09 -11.67
CA TYR A 428 -10.80 23.57 -12.28
C TYR A 428 -11.14 22.17 -11.77
N LEU A 429 -10.18 21.26 -11.73
CA LEU A 429 -10.39 19.87 -11.32
C LEU A 429 -10.72 19.74 -9.84
N GLU A 430 -10.09 20.51 -8.95
CA GLU A 430 -10.36 20.51 -7.51
C GLU A 430 -11.77 21.01 -7.18
N ARG A 431 -12.30 21.97 -7.96
CA ARG A 431 -13.64 22.52 -7.74
C ARG A 431 -14.76 21.67 -8.33
N ASN A 432 -14.48 20.93 -9.39
CA ASN A 432 -15.51 20.22 -10.15
C ASN A 432 -15.39 18.68 -10.04
N GLY A 433 -14.26 18.16 -9.57
CA GLY A 433 -14.00 16.73 -9.42
C GLY A 433 -13.62 16.33 -7.99
N ALA A 434 -13.21 15.08 -7.82
CA ALA A 434 -12.76 14.49 -6.55
C ALA A 434 -11.50 13.65 -6.78
N ALA A 435 -10.51 13.73 -5.89
CA ALA A 435 -9.31 12.90 -6.03
C ALA A 435 -9.61 11.41 -5.77
N VAL A 436 -8.90 10.53 -6.47
CA VAL A 436 -8.96 9.07 -6.28
C VAL A 436 -8.01 8.63 -5.18
N ASP A 437 -8.28 7.47 -4.58
CA ASP A 437 -7.47 6.86 -3.50
C ASP A 437 -7.25 7.79 -2.31
N GLN A 438 -8.26 8.59 -1.97
CA GLN A 438 -8.19 9.42 -0.77
C GLN A 438 -8.22 8.56 0.50
N PRO A 439 -7.39 8.91 1.50
CA PRO A 439 -7.53 8.43 2.87
C PRO A 439 -8.96 8.57 3.37
N VAL A 440 -9.55 7.47 3.82
CA VAL A 440 -10.81 7.47 4.58
C VAL A 440 -10.47 7.45 6.05
N LEU A 441 -10.59 8.60 6.71
CA LEU A 441 -10.30 8.74 8.14
C LEU A 441 -11.47 8.21 8.98
N PHE A 442 -11.14 7.64 10.14
CA PHE A 442 -12.12 7.25 11.14
C PHE A 442 -12.56 8.47 11.97
N ASP A 443 -13.79 8.43 12.47
CA ASP A 443 -14.27 9.42 13.44
C ASP A 443 -13.42 9.41 14.72
N ASN A 444 -12.96 8.22 15.12
CA ASN A 444 -12.14 8.02 16.30
C ASN A 444 -10.89 7.23 15.95
N ALA A 445 -9.72 7.83 16.20
CA ALA A 445 -8.43 7.17 16.06
C ALA A 445 -8.30 6.01 17.07
N ILE A 446 -7.77 4.88 16.61
CA ILE A 446 -7.59 3.67 17.43
C ILE A 446 -6.12 3.60 17.87
N PRO A 447 -5.79 3.76 19.16
CA PRO A 447 -4.42 3.59 19.64
C PRO A 447 -3.94 2.14 19.44
N LEU A 448 -2.77 1.96 18.84
CA LEU A 448 -2.20 0.61 18.58
C LEU A 448 -1.32 0.10 19.72
N HIS A 449 -0.81 1.00 20.56
CA HIS A 449 -0.12 0.65 21.77
C HIS A 449 -1.14 0.47 22.91
N GLY A 450 -0.86 -0.45 23.83
CA GLY A 450 -1.71 -0.66 25.01
C GLY A 450 -1.67 0.53 25.98
N LYS A 451 -1.92 0.25 27.28
CA LYS A 451 -1.86 1.30 28.31
C LYS A 451 -0.46 1.87 28.55
N THR A 452 0.59 1.18 28.09
CA THR A 452 1.98 1.56 28.30
C THR A 452 2.50 2.33 27.08
N PRO A 453 3.06 3.54 27.26
CA PRO A 453 3.70 4.28 26.18
C PRO A 453 4.87 3.49 25.58
N LEU A 454 5.02 3.54 24.25
CA LEU A 454 6.21 3.02 23.60
C LEU A 454 7.36 4.00 23.84
N LYS A 455 8.54 3.48 24.21
CA LYS A 455 9.72 4.29 24.49
C LYS A 455 10.88 3.88 23.61
N LEU A 456 11.65 4.86 23.16
CA LEU A 456 12.93 4.68 22.49
C LEU A 456 13.99 5.51 23.20
N LYS A 457 15.23 5.05 23.16
CA LYS A 457 16.39 5.81 23.65
C LYS A 457 17.33 6.06 22.49
N ALA A 458 17.72 7.31 22.26
CA ALA A 458 18.75 7.66 21.30
C ALA A 458 20.10 7.02 21.68
N PRO A 459 20.93 6.61 20.72
CA PRO A 459 22.19 5.96 21.01
C PRO A 459 23.16 6.95 21.64
N ALA A 460 24.02 6.48 22.54
CA ALA A 460 25.05 7.31 23.16
C ALA A 460 26.11 7.82 22.15
N SER A 461 26.25 7.15 21.00
CA SER A 461 27.14 7.56 19.91
C SER A 461 26.49 7.32 18.55
N ASN A 462 26.64 8.30 17.65
CA ASN A 462 26.11 8.25 16.28
C ASN A 462 27.08 7.57 15.30
N GLU A 463 28.29 7.21 15.73
CA GLU A 463 29.32 6.63 14.85
C GLU A 463 28.91 5.29 14.25
N ASN A 464 28.18 4.47 15.02
CA ASN A 464 27.67 3.19 14.55
C ASN A 464 26.74 3.37 13.35
N TYR A 465 25.81 4.32 13.43
CA TYR A 465 24.88 4.61 12.34
C TYR A 465 25.59 5.25 11.15
N ALA A 466 26.52 6.20 11.38
CA ALA A 466 27.32 6.80 10.31
C ALA A 466 28.07 5.74 9.49
N ARG A 467 28.67 4.75 10.15
CA ARG A 467 29.41 3.65 9.51
C ARG A 467 28.52 2.78 8.62
N VAL A 468 27.33 2.41 9.08
CA VAL A 468 26.47 1.47 8.34
C VAL A 468 25.61 2.16 7.28
N SER A 469 25.31 3.45 7.43
CA SER A 469 24.52 4.22 6.48
C SER A 469 25.36 4.88 5.38
N GLY A 470 26.65 5.14 5.64
CA GLY A 470 27.49 5.98 4.80
C GLY A 470 27.28 7.48 5.05
N ASP A 471 26.37 7.88 5.95
CA ASP A 471 26.20 9.27 6.34
C ASP A 471 27.25 9.70 7.37
N TYR A 472 28.42 10.03 6.85
CA TYR A 472 29.55 10.59 7.60
C TYR A 472 29.43 12.10 7.87
N ASN A 473 28.24 12.69 7.81
CA ASN A 473 28.08 14.12 8.08
C ASN A 473 28.65 14.49 9.47
N PRO A 474 29.67 15.36 9.56
CA PRO A 474 30.38 15.62 10.80
C PRO A 474 29.52 16.22 11.91
N ILE A 475 28.36 16.82 11.59
CA ILE A 475 27.46 17.39 12.60
C ILE A 475 26.96 16.34 13.62
N HIS A 476 26.94 15.06 13.23
CA HIS A 476 26.46 13.97 14.09
C HIS A 476 27.55 13.37 14.97
N VAL A 477 28.83 13.52 14.59
CA VAL A 477 29.95 12.78 15.20
C VAL A 477 31.04 13.68 15.74
N SER A 478 31.10 14.95 15.33
CA SER A 478 32.15 15.89 15.69
C SER A 478 31.61 17.12 16.42
N ARG A 479 32.09 17.29 17.66
CA ARG A 479 31.75 18.44 18.50
C ARG A 479 32.06 19.76 17.81
N VAL A 480 33.23 19.86 17.16
CA VAL A 480 33.70 21.11 16.54
C VAL A 480 32.85 21.50 15.34
N PHE A 481 32.42 20.55 14.49
CA PHE A 481 31.53 20.82 13.37
C PHE A 481 30.12 21.19 13.83
N ALA A 482 29.55 20.42 14.77
CA ALA A 482 28.24 20.73 15.34
C ALA A 482 28.21 22.13 16.01
N SER A 483 29.26 22.46 16.76
CA SER A 483 29.45 23.75 17.41
C SER A 483 29.59 24.89 16.40
N TYR A 484 30.33 24.67 15.31
CA TYR A 484 30.47 25.65 14.24
C TYR A 484 29.13 25.90 13.53
N ALA A 485 28.38 24.84 13.25
CA ALA A 485 27.03 24.87 12.65
C ALA A 485 25.94 25.45 13.59
N ASN A 486 26.31 25.81 14.83
CA ASN A 486 25.43 26.35 15.86
C ASN A 486 24.27 25.38 16.19
N LEU A 487 24.59 24.10 16.32
CA LEU A 487 23.69 23.05 16.76
C LEU A 487 23.83 22.85 18.29
N PRO A 488 22.80 22.30 18.97
CA PRO A 488 22.83 22.08 20.42
C PRO A 488 23.91 21.08 20.86
N GLY A 489 24.40 20.26 19.94
CA GLY A 489 25.43 19.25 20.17
C GLY A 489 25.55 18.34 18.95
N THR A 490 26.18 17.18 19.13
CA THR A 490 26.26 16.13 18.12
C THR A 490 24.92 15.41 17.98
N ILE A 491 23.96 16.06 17.32
CA ILE A 491 22.58 15.57 17.15
C ILE A 491 22.55 14.18 16.52
N THR A 492 21.60 13.35 16.93
CA THR A 492 21.38 12.02 16.36
C THR A 492 20.93 12.13 14.89
N HIS A 493 21.34 11.18 14.05
CA HIS A 493 20.91 11.12 12.66
C HIS A 493 19.39 11.03 12.57
N GLY A 494 18.78 11.91 11.77
CA GLY A 494 17.33 11.85 11.53
C GLY A 494 16.87 10.51 10.96
N MET A 495 17.70 9.91 10.09
CA MET A 495 17.43 8.60 9.51
C MET A 495 17.57 7.44 10.50
N TYR A 496 18.35 7.60 11.58
CA TYR A 496 18.32 6.66 12.69
C TYR A 496 16.97 6.73 13.41
N SER A 497 16.50 7.93 13.76
CA SER A 497 15.21 8.12 14.43
C SER A 497 14.05 7.59 13.57
N SER A 498 14.10 7.82 12.26
CA SER A 498 13.19 7.23 11.28
C SER A 498 13.18 5.69 11.39
N ALA A 499 14.33 5.04 11.23
CA ALA A 499 14.41 3.57 11.24
C ALA A 499 14.00 2.95 12.59
N ALA A 500 14.41 3.56 13.71
CA ALA A 500 14.07 3.10 15.05
C ALA A 500 12.56 3.16 15.31
N VAL A 501 11.90 4.25 14.90
CA VAL A 501 10.44 4.41 15.04
C VAL A 501 9.71 3.49 14.05
N ARG A 502 10.23 3.34 12.83
CA ARG A 502 9.65 2.45 11.82
C ARG A 502 9.67 0.98 12.23
N SER A 503 10.73 0.54 12.93
CA SER A 503 10.80 -0.79 13.55
C SER A 503 9.64 -1.04 14.53
N LEU A 504 9.20 -0.02 15.28
CA LEU A 504 8.01 -0.13 16.14
C LEU A 504 6.72 -0.25 15.32
N VAL A 505 6.61 0.45 14.20
CA VAL A 505 5.46 0.30 13.29
C VAL A 505 5.40 -1.12 12.71
N GLU A 506 6.53 -1.67 12.28
CA GLU A 506 6.61 -3.07 11.82
C GLU A 506 6.15 -4.05 12.91
N THR A 507 6.65 -3.85 14.14
CA THR A 507 6.36 -4.74 15.25
C THR A 507 4.89 -4.67 15.66
N TRP A 508 4.37 -3.45 15.87
CA TRP A 508 3.07 -3.22 16.52
C TRP A 508 1.90 -3.06 15.55
N ALA A 509 2.12 -2.51 14.36
CA ALA A 509 1.06 -2.34 13.36
C ALA A 509 1.06 -3.47 12.32
N ALA A 510 2.25 -3.98 11.96
CA ALA A 510 2.43 -4.99 10.92
C ALA A 510 2.61 -6.42 11.47
N GLU A 511 2.64 -6.58 12.80
CA GLU A 511 2.79 -7.89 13.49
C GLU A 511 4.07 -8.64 13.05
N ASN A 512 5.18 -7.92 12.88
CA ASN A 512 6.46 -8.43 12.37
C ASN A 512 6.42 -9.02 10.95
N ASN A 513 5.37 -8.77 10.17
CA ASN A 513 5.33 -9.12 8.76
C ASN A 513 5.84 -7.95 7.91
N VAL A 514 7.10 -8.07 7.47
CA VAL A 514 7.81 -7.03 6.71
C VAL A 514 7.10 -6.62 5.42
N GLY A 515 6.40 -7.56 4.77
CA GLY A 515 5.69 -7.29 3.51
C GLY A 515 4.47 -6.38 3.67
N ARG A 516 3.98 -6.18 4.91
CA ARG A 516 2.79 -5.38 5.15
C ARG A 516 3.05 -3.88 5.15
N VAL A 517 4.21 -3.39 5.57
CA VAL A 517 4.49 -1.94 5.54
C VAL A 517 4.84 -1.55 4.10
N ARG A 518 3.93 -0.83 3.42
CA ARG A 518 4.08 -0.45 2.00
C ARG A 518 4.50 1.00 1.80
N SER A 519 4.18 1.86 2.75
CA SER A 519 4.57 3.28 2.73
C SER A 519 4.94 3.71 4.14
N TYR A 520 5.95 4.56 4.27
CA TYR A 520 6.37 5.16 5.54
C TYR A 520 6.95 6.53 5.26
N HIS A 521 6.39 7.58 5.84
CA HIS A 521 6.85 8.96 5.67
C HIS A 521 6.94 9.67 7.01
N VAL A 522 8.04 10.39 7.24
CA VAL A 522 8.29 11.14 8.47
C VAL A 522 8.82 12.54 8.20
N ASN A 523 8.40 13.49 9.02
CA ASN A 523 8.96 14.83 9.15
C ASN A 523 9.76 14.92 10.44
N LEU A 524 11.00 15.40 10.33
CA LEU A 524 11.94 15.59 11.43
C LEU A 524 11.79 17.03 11.93
N VAL A 525 10.87 17.22 12.88
CA VAL A 525 10.45 18.54 13.36
C VAL A 525 11.26 19.04 14.55
N GLY A 526 12.02 18.16 15.21
CA GLY A 526 12.89 18.49 16.33
C GLY A 526 14.21 17.72 16.27
N MET A 527 15.25 18.30 16.87
CA MET A 527 16.56 17.65 16.97
C MET A 527 16.63 16.80 18.24
N VAL A 528 17.21 15.61 18.11
CA VAL A 528 17.41 14.65 19.21
C VAL A 528 18.90 14.60 19.53
N LEU A 529 19.27 14.65 20.80
CA LEU A 529 20.64 14.45 21.27
C LEU A 529 20.88 12.98 21.63
N PRO A 530 22.14 12.52 21.62
CA PRO A 530 22.50 11.21 22.16
C PRO A 530 21.98 11.02 23.58
N ASP A 531 21.56 9.78 23.89
CA ASP A 531 20.95 9.39 25.16
C ASP A 531 19.54 9.97 25.49
N ASP A 532 18.97 10.84 24.65
CA ASP A 532 17.60 11.32 24.83
C ASP A 532 16.58 10.16 24.89
N MET A 533 15.63 10.28 25.82
CA MET A 533 14.49 9.38 25.93
C MET A 533 13.32 9.94 25.11
N LEU A 534 12.71 9.10 24.28
CA LEU A 534 11.63 9.46 23.35
C LEU A 534 10.37 8.65 23.65
N ASP A 535 9.23 9.31 23.73
CA ASP A 535 7.91 8.68 23.82
C ASP A 535 7.27 8.61 22.42
N VAL A 536 6.82 7.43 22.02
CA VAL A 536 6.26 7.14 20.69
C VAL A 536 4.78 6.78 20.80
N LYS A 537 3.95 7.46 20.01
CA LYS A 537 2.51 7.19 19.87
C LYS A 537 2.19 6.71 18.47
N LEU A 538 1.60 5.51 18.39
CA LEU A 538 1.08 4.92 17.17
C LEU A 538 -0.45 4.84 17.23
N GLN A 539 -1.12 5.39 16.22
CA GLN A 539 -2.58 5.39 16.12
C GLN A 539 -3.03 4.98 14.72
N HIS A 540 -3.96 4.05 14.63
CA HIS A 540 -4.65 3.73 13.39
C HIS A 540 -5.79 4.75 13.17
N VAL A 541 -5.63 5.60 12.16
CA VAL A 541 -6.47 6.80 11.97
C VAL A 541 -7.41 6.70 10.76
N GLY A 542 -7.18 5.77 9.85
CA GLY A 542 -7.98 5.62 8.64
C GLY A 542 -7.49 4.49 7.74
N MET A 543 -8.07 4.39 6.55
CA MET A 543 -7.79 3.37 5.55
C MET A 543 -7.57 3.98 4.16
N VAL A 544 -6.73 3.35 3.35
CA VAL A 544 -6.54 3.69 1.93
C VAL A 544 -6.32 2.42 1.12
N SER A 545 -7.20 2.15 0.16
CA SER A 545 -7.09 1.02 -0.78
C SER A 545 -6.76 -0.33 -0.10
N GLY A 546 -7.42 -0.62 1.03
CA GLY A 546 -7.23 -1.86 1.80
C GLY A 546 -6.10 -1.82 2.82
N ARG A 547 -5.37 -0.72 2.95
CA ARG A 547 -4.24 -0.55 3.86
C ARG A 547 -4.59 0.37 5.02
N LYS A 548 -4.12 0.02 6.21
CA LYS A 548 -4.24 0.81 7.43
C LYS A 548 -3.35 2.04 7.35
N ILE A 549 -3.91 3.21 7.65
CA ILE A 549 -3.14 4.44 7.85
C ILE A 549 -2.81 4.54 9.34
N ILE A 550 -1.51 4.54 9.62
CA ILE A 550 -0.95 4.61 10.96
C ILE A 550 -0.28 5.96 11.13
N LYS A 551 -0.86 6.82 11.97
CA LYS A 551 -0.27 8.08 12.39
C LYS A 551 0.75 7.86 13.50
N ILE A 552 1.87 8.56 13.40
CA ILE A 552 3.04 8.45 14.26
C ILE A 552 3.33 9.83 14.86
N GLU A 553 3.44 9.90 16.18
CA GLU A 553 3.95 11.08 16.87
C GLU A 553 5.03 10.67 17.87
N VAL A 554 6.16 11.36 17.84
CA VAL A 554 7.28 11.13 18.76
C VAL A 554 7.63 12.44 19.45
N SER A 555 7.74 12.39 20.77
CA SER A 555 8.13 13.52 21.61
C SER A 555 9.33 13.18 22.48
N ASN A 556 10.19 14.16 22.75
CA ASN A 556 11.23 14.03 23.76
C ASN A 556 10.57 13.98 25.16
N GLN A 557 10.97 13.02 25.99
CA GLN A 557 10.35 12.74 27.28
C GLN A 557 10.59 13.83 28.32
N GLU A 558 11.71 14.55 28.25
CA GLU A 558 12.06 15.59 29.23
C GLU A 558 11.46 16.94 28.87
N THR A 559 11.44 17.28 27.58
CA THR A 559 10.98 18.60 27.09
C THR A 559 9.53 18.59 26.62
N GLU A 560 8.95 17.41 26.36
CA GLU A 560 7.64 17.21 25.70
C GLU A 560 7.56 17.72 24.24
N ASP A 561 8.66 18.25 23.70
CA ASP A 561 8.72 18.75 22.33
C ASP A 561 8.56 17.61 21.32
N LYS A 562 7.78 17.87 20.27
CA LYS A 562 7.63 16.94 19.15
C LYS A 562 8.93 16.90 18.35
N VAL A 563 9.44 15.70 18.11
CA VAL A 563 10.70 15.48 17.36
C VAL A 563 10.46 14.82 16.00
N LEU A 564 9.45 13.96 15.89
CA LEU A 564 9.11 13.28 14.64
C LEU A 564 7.59 13.16 14.50
N LEU A 565 7.09 13.49 13.32
CA LEU A 565 5.69 13.30 12.94
C LEU A 565 5.62 12.53 11.64
N GLY A 566 4.82 11.46 11.59
CA GLY A 566 4.80 10.61 10.42
C GLY A 566 3.50 9.87 10.20
N GLU A 567 3.47 9.17 9.08
CA GLU A 567 2.39 8.31 8.63
C GLU A 567 2.97 7.06 7.99
N ALA A 568 2.32 5.91 8.18
CA ALA A 568 2.64 4.68 7.49
C ALA A 568 1.39 4.02 6.92
N GLU A 569 1.50 3.45 5.72
CA GLU A 569 0.45 2.62 5.11
C GLU A 569 0.84 1.15 5.28
N VAL A 570 0.03 0.40 6.03
CA VAL A 570 0.29 -0.98 6.42
C VAL A 570 -0.84 -1.90 5.96
N GLU A 571 -0.53 -2.94 5.21
CA GLU A 571 -1.48 -3.96 4.77
C GLU A 571 -2.24 -4.59 5.95
N GLN A 572 -3.48 -4.97 5.67
CA GLN A 572 -4.25 -5.79 6.58
C GLN A 572 -3.68 -7.22 6.65
N PRO A 573 -4.04 -7.99 7.69
CA PRO A 573 -3.86 -9.43 7.67
C PRO A 573 -4.46 -10.04 6.40
N THR A 574 -3.85 -11.13 5.91
CA THR A 574 -4.33 -11.84 4.72
C THR A 574 -5.81 -12.16 4.86
N THR A 575 -6.62 -11.54 4.01
CA THR A 575 -8.08 -11.64 4.08
C THR A 575 -8.61 -12.44 2.90
N SER A 576 -9.65 -13.24 3.15
CA SER A 576 -10.41 -13.95 2.13
C SER A 576 -11.88 -13.54 2.22
N TYR A 577 -12.46 -13.10 1.10
CA TYR A 577 -13.88 -12.72 1.05
C TYR A 577 -14.71 -13.90 0.55
N VAL A 578 -15.62 -14.39 1.41
CA VAL A 578 -16.55 -15.48 1.07
C VAL A 578 -17.98 -14.96 1.01
N PHE A 579 -18.66 -15.23 -0.11
CA PHE A 579 -20.02 -14.77 -0.40
C PHE A 579 -21.03 -15.91 -0.16
N THR A 580 -22.16 -15.58 0.46
CA THR A 580 -23.14 -16.57 0.92
C THR A 580 -24.01 -17.06 -0.24
N GLY A 581 -24.56 -18.26 -0.06
CA GLY A 581 -25.51 -18.85 -0.99
C GLY A 581 -26.96 -18.58 -0.61
N GLN A 582 -27.86 -19.06 -1.46
CA GLN A 582 -29.28 -19.17 -1.15
C GLN A 582 -29.54 -19.99 0.12
N GLY A 583 -30.54 -19.59 0.90
CA GLY A 583 -30.92 -20.20 2.18
C GLY A 583 -30.72 -19.26 3.36
N SER A 584 -29.93 -18.20 3.19
CA SER A 584 -29.65 -17.16 4.19
C SER A 584 -30.53 -15.91 4.06
N GLN A 585 -31.39 -15.84 3.04
CA GLN A 585 -32.22 -14.67 2.79
C GLN A 585 -33.23 -14.43 3.93
N GLU A 586 -33.44 -13.17 4.26
CA GLU A 586 -34.44 -12.74 5.23
C GLU A 586 -35.10 -11.43 4.79
N GLN A 587 -36.33 -11.22 5.25
CA GLN A 587 -37.06 -10.00 4.97
C GLN A 587 -36.33 -8.80 5.59
N GLY A 588 -36.13 -7.74 4.79
CA GLY A 588 -35.44 -6.52 5.23
C GLY A 588 -33.91 -6.60 5.20
N MET A 589 -33.30 -7.68 4.70
CA MET A 589 -31.84 -7.80 4.61
C MET A 589 -31.20 -6.59 3.90
N GLY A 590 -30.15 -6.03 4.51
CA GLY A 590 -29.40 -4.89 3.97
C GLY A 590 -30.16 -3.56 3.93
N MET A 591 -31.40 -3.47 4.42
CA MET A 591 -32.20 -2.24 4.33
C MET A 591 -31.76 -1.15 5.31
N GLU A 592 -31.15 -1.52 6.45
CA GLU A 592 -30.49 -0.55 7.33
C GLU A 592 -29.32 0.13 6.60
N LEU A 593 -28.48 -0.67 5.93
CA LEU A 593 -27.36 -0.17 5.14
C LEU A 593 -27.83 0.66 3.94
N TYR A 594 -28.90 0.24 3.26
CA TYR A 594 -29.54 1.02 2.19
C TYR A 594 -29.95 2.43 2.66
N ASN A 595 -30.38 2.57 3.92
CA ASN A 595 -30.79 3.86 4.46
C ASN A 595 -29.61 4.73 4.93
N SER A 596 -28.50 4.12 5.35
CA SER A 596 -27.36 4.82 5.96
C SER A 596 -26.17 5.06 5.02
N SER A 597 -26.02 4.27 3.96
CA SER A 597 -24.91 4.35 3.01
C SER A 597 -25.37 4.81 1.62
N PRO A 598 -24.92 5.99 1.13
CA PRO A 598 -25.25 6.46 -0.21
C PRO A 598 -24.81 5.51 -1.33
N VAL A 599 -23.65 4.87 -1.15
CA VAL A 599 -23.09 3.92 -2.14
C VAL A 599 -23.92 2.64 -2.19
N ALA A 600 -24.27 2.08 -1.03
CA ALA A 600 -25.15 0.91 -0.97
C ALA A 600 -26.53 1.23 -1.58
N LYS A 601 -27.08 2.42 -1.28
CA LYS A 601 -28.34 2.91 -1.84
C LYS A 601 -28.33 2.96 -3.36
N GLU A 602 -27.26 3.48 -3.95
CA GLU A 602 -27.12 3.57 -5.40
C GLU A 602 -27.15 2.19 -6.08
N VAL A 603 -26.48 1.19 -5.49
CA VAL A 603 -26.48 -0.19 -6.01
C VAL A 603 -27.90 -0.75 -6.11
N TRP A 604 -28.69 -0.59 -5.06
CA TRP A 604 -30.09 -1.02 -5.04
C TRP A 604 -30.97 -0.22 -5.99
N ASP A 605 -30.84 1.11 -6.01
CA ASP A 605 -31.67 1.99 -6.83
C ASP A 605 -31.44 1.75 -8.33
N ARG A 606 -30.17 1.50 -8.74
CA ARG A 606 -29.85 1.11 -10.12
C ARG A 606 -30.50 -0.21 -10.51
N ALA A 607 -30.44 -1.21 -9.62
CA ALA A 607 -31.05 -2.50 -9.86
C ALA A 607 -32.59 -2.41 -9.92
N ASP A 608 -33.22 -1.68 -9.02
CA ASP A 608 -34.66 -1.43 -9.02
C ASP A 608 -35.09 -0.71 -10.30
N LYS A 609 -34.36 0.32 -10.73
CA LYS A 609 -34.61 0.99 -12.01
C LYS A 609 -34.57 0.00 -13.16
N HIS A 610 -33.53 -0.84 -13.21
CA HIS A 610 -33.40 -1.87 -14.25
C HIS A 610 -34.56 -2.88 -14.22
N PHE A 611 -34.96 -3.36 -13.03
CA PHE A 611 -36.09 -4.28 -12.91
C PHE A 611 -37.42 -3.64 -13.27
N MET A 612 -37.65 -2.38 -12.91
CA MET A 612 -38.86 -1.64 -13.26
C MET A 612 -38.95 -1.41 -14.77
N ASP A 613 -37.87 -0.96 -15.40
CA ASP A 613 -37.84 -0.62 -16.82
C ASP A 613 -37.96 -1.89 -17.71
N ASN A 614 -37.45 -3.05 -17.26
CA ASN A 614 -37.38 -4.27 -18.09
C ASN A 614 -38.35 -5.39 -17.68
N TYR A 615 -38.74 -5.46 -16.40
CA TYR A 615 -39.51 -6.57 -15.82
C TYR A 615 -40.73 -6.12 -15.00
N GLY A 616 -40.91 -4.82 -14.77
CA GLY A 616 -42.11 -4.25 -14.17
C GLY A 616 -42.26 -4.44 -12.66
N PHE A 617 -41.17 -4.67 -11.92
CA PHE A 617 -41.19 -4.74 -10.45
C PHE A 617 -39.96 -4.09 -9.82
N ALA A 618 -40.08 -3.72 -8.54
CA ALA A 618 -38.97 -3.28 -7.70
C ALA A 618 -38.55 -4.43 -6.78
N ILE A 619 -37.29 -4.84 -6.83
CA ILE A 619 -36.75 -5.91 -5.98
C ILE A 619 -36.70 -5.46 -4.52
N THR A 620 -36.47 -4.17 -4.24
CA THR A 620 -36.49 -3.65 -2.86
C THR A 620 -37.87 -3.80 -2.21
N ASN A 621 -38.96 -3.69 -2.97
CA ASN A 621 -40.31 -3.93 -2.45
C ASN A 621 -40.48 -5.39 -2.00
N ILE A 622 -39.95 -6.33 -2.78
CA ILE A 622 -39.97 -7.77 -2.43
C ILE A 622 -39.13 -8.02 -1.17
N VAL A 623 -37.95 -7.40 -1.06
CA VAL A 623 -37.09 -7.54 0.12
C VAL A 623 -37.72 -6.94 1.37
N LYS A 624 -38.31 -5.73 1.28
CA LYS A 624 -38.91 -5.02 2.42
C LYS A 624 -40.19 -5.67 2.90
N ASN A 625 -41.08 -6.05 1.99
CA ASN A 625 -42.46 -6.44 2.30
C ASN A 625 -42.74 -7.93 2.15
N ASN A 626 -41.87 -8.69 1.47
CA ASN A 626 -41.99 -10.11 1.16
C ASN A 626 -43.45 -10.54 0.82
N PRO A 627 -44.06 -9.94 -0.22
CA PRO A 627 -45.44 -10.23 -0.57
C PRO A 627 -45.58 -11.69 -1.03
N LYS A 628 -46.76 -12.30 -0.81
CA LYS A 628 -47.05 -13.67 -1.27
C LYS A 628 -47.38 -13.76 -2.75
N GLU A 629 -47.84 -12.66 -3.33
CA GLU A 629 -48.13 -12.54 -4.75
C GLU A 629 -47.73 -11.16 -5.28
N LEU A 630 -47.39 -11.10 -6.55
CA LEU A 630 -47.04 -9.86 -7.25
C LEU A 630 -47.53 -9.95 -8.69
N THR A 631 -48.36 -8.98 -9.08
CA THR A 631 -48.89 -8.90 -10.44
C THR A 631 -48.15 -7.84 -11.23
N ILE A 632 -47.58 -8.25 -12.35
CA ILE A 632 -46.94 -7.39 -13.34
C ILE A 632 -48.00 -7.00 -14.37
N HIS A 633 -48.15 -5.72 -14.65
CA HIS A 633 -49.12 -5.20 -15.60
C HIS A 633 -48.43 -4.75 -16.89
N PHE A 634 -48.89 -5.24 -18.04
CA PHE A 634 -48.34 -4.96 -19.36
C PHE A 634 -49.08 -3.82 -20.08
N GLY A 635 -49.46 -2.78 -19.33
CA GLY A 635 -50.20 -1.63 -19.85
C GLY A 635 -49.34 -0.62 -20.63
N GLY A 636 -49.93 0.01 -21.65
CA GLY A 636 -49.29 1.09 -22.42
C GLY A 636 -48.07 0.65 -23.25
N PRO A 637 -47.32 1.60 -23.82
CA PRO A 637 -46.13 1.30 -24.63
C PRO A 637 -45.01 0.61 -23.82
N VAL A 638 -44.76 1.07 -22.60
CA VAL A 638 -43.73 0.50 -21.71
C VAL A 638 -44.10 -0.93 -21.28
N GLY A 639 -45.34 -1.18 -20.88
CA GLY A 639 -45.79 -2.51 -20.49
C GLY A 639 -45.73 -3.53 -21.63
N LYS A 640 -45.96 -3.11 -22.88
CA LYS A 640 -45.76 -3.96 -24.06
C LYS A 640 -44.29 -4.35 -24.25
N ALA A 641 -43.35 -3.41 -24.04
CA ALA A 641 -41.92 -3.70 -24.12
C ALA A 641 -41.49 -4.67 -23.00
N ILE A 642 -41.97 -4.48 -21.78
CA ILE A 642 -41.76 -5.41 -20.66
C ILE A 642 -42.29 -6.81 -21.02
N ARG A 643 -43.51 -6.91 -21.55
CA ARG A 643 -44.08 -8.19 -21.98
C ARG A 643 -43.22 -8.87 -23.05
N GLN A 644 -42.66 -8.10 -23.98
CA GLN A 644 -41.76 -8.63 -24.99
C GLN A 644 -40.50 -9.24 -24.37
N ASN A 645 -39.95 -8.63 -23.32
CA ASN A 645 -38.82 -9.20 -22.57
C ASN A 645 -39.20 -10.56 -21.97
N TYR A 646 -40.37 -10.66 -21.33
CA TYR A 646 -40.90 -11.92 -20.81
C TYR A 646 -41.07 -12.99 -21.89
N MET A 647 -41.66 -12.64 -23.04
CA MET A 647 -41.87 -13.55 -24.16
C MET A 647 -40.57 -14.01 -24.83
N SER A 648 -39.53 -13.17 -24.77
CA SER A 648 -38.19 -13.49 -25.32
C SER A 648 -37.39 -14.46 -24.45
N MET A 649 -37.83 -14.72 -23.22
CA MET A 649 -37.16 -15.67 -22.33
C MET A 649 -37.48 -17.10 -22.74
N THR A 650 -36.50 -17.75 -23.36
CA THR A 650 -36.59 -19.14 -23.81
C THR A 650 -35.57 -20.00 -23.08
N PHE A 651 -35.97 -21.19 -22.66
CA PHE A 651 -35.05 -22.23 -22.21
C PHE A 651 -35.01 -23.35 -23.25
N GLU A 652 -33.93 -24.12 -23.28
CA GLU A 652 -33.86 -25.32 -24.14
C GLU A 652 -33.89 -26.56 -23.26
N THR A 653 -34.74 -27.51 -23.63
CA THR A 653 -34.74 -28.86 -23.10
C THR A 653 -34.23 -29.81 -24.16
N VAL A 654 -33.41 -30.77 -23.76
CA VAL A 654 -33.01 -31.88 -24.62
C VAL A 654 -34.01 -32.99 -24.37
N ALA A 655 -34.81 -33.35 -25.37
CA ALA A 655 -35.75 -34.45 -25.27
C ALA A 655 -34.99 -35.80 -25.21
N ALA A 656 -35.68 -36.85 -24.76
CA ALA A 656 -35.10 -38.19 -24.60
C ALA A 656 -34.56 -38.78 -25.93
N ASP A 657 -35.01 -38.26 -27.08
CA ASP A 657 -34.53 -38.61 -28.42
C ASP A 657 -33.28 -37.83 -28.86
N GLY A 658 -32.76 -36.93 -28.02
CA GLY A 658 -31.60 -36.09 -28.30
C GLY A 658 -31.91 -34.79 -29.05
N SER A 659 -33.17 -34.52 -29.40
CA SER A 659 -33.57 -33.27 -30.05
C SER A 659 -33.61 -32.09 -29.07
N ILE A 660 -33.17 -30.91 -29.52
CA ILE A 660 -33.21 -29.67 -28.73
C ILE A 660 -34.54 -28.98 -28.99
N LYS A 661 -35.37 -28.83 -27.95
CA LYS A 661 -36.60 -28.03 -27.99
C LYS A 661 -36.39 -26.72 -27.27
N SER A 662 -36.56 -25.62 -28.00
CA SER A 662 -36.63 -24.28 -27.39
C SER A 662 -38.06 -24.02 -26.93
N GLU A 663 -38.24 -23.83 -25.63
CA GLU A 663 -39.53 -23.55 -25.00
C GLU A 663 -39.51 -22.16 -24.33
N LYS A 664 -40.66 -21.50 -24.30
CA LYS A 664 -40.82 -20.25 -23.52
C LYS A 664 -40.82 -20.57 -22.03
N ILE A 665 -40.07 -19.81 -21.24
CA ILE A 665 -40.11 -19.91 -19.76
C ILE A 665 -41.53 -19.61 -19.28
N PHE A 666 -42.16 -18.57 -19.81
CA PHE A 666 -43.53 -18.18 -19.48
C PHE A 666 -44.49 -18.63 -20.58
N LYS A 667 -45.07 -19.82 -20.43
CA LYS A 667 -45.99 -20.43 -21.41
C LYS A 667 -47.31 -19.65 -21.56
N GLU A 668 -47.74 -18.99 -20.48
CA GLU A 668 -49.01 -18.24 -20.40
C GLU A 668 -48.92 -16.80 -20.91
N ILE A 669 -47.71 -16.30 -21.21
CA ILE A 669 -47.51 -14.93 -21.68
C ILE A 669 -47.41 -14.90 -23.20
N ASP A 670 -48.38 -14.24 -23.83
CA ASP A 670 -48.48 -14.01 -25.26
C ASP A 670 -48.76 -12.54 -25.61
N GLU A 671 -49.03 -12.26 -26.89
CA GLU A 671 -49.29 -10.90 -27.40
C GLU A 671 -50.60 -10.28 -26.89
N ASN A 672 -51.48 -11.05 -26.25
CA ASN A 672 -52.76 -10.62 -25.72
C ASN A 672 -52.77 -10.56 -24.18
N THR A 673 -51.83 -11.22 -23.50
CA THR A 673 -51.70 -11.18 -22.04
C THR A 673 -51.53 -9.74 -21.53
N THR A 674 -52.42 -9.31 -20.63
CA THR A 674 -52.41 -7.95 -20.05
C THR A 674 -51.65 -7.87 -18.72
N SER A 675 -51.48 -8.98 -18.04
CA SER A 675 -50.77 -9.08 -16.77
C SER A 675 -50.32 -10.50 -16.47
N TYR A 676 -49.32 -10.65 -15.63
CA TYR A 676 -48.83 -11.93 -15.12
C TYR A 676 -48.63 -11.87 -13.61
N THR A 677 -49.05 -12.90 -12.87
CA THR A 677 -48.97 -12.92 -11.40
C THR A 677 -48.00 -13.99 -10.92
N TYR A 678 -46.94 -13.56 -10.24
CA TYR A 678 -46.09 -14.44 -9.46
C TYR A 678 -46.76 -14.81 -8.14
N ARG A 679 -46.60 -16.06 -7.70
CA ARG A 679 -47.17 -16.58 -6.45
C ARG A 679 -46.14 -17.44 -5.72
N SER A 680 -46.05 -17.25 -4.40
CA SER A 680 -45.27 -18.12 -3.49
C SER A 680 -45.97 -18.21 -2.13
N PRO A 681 -46.34 -19.42 -1.66
CA PRO A 681 -47.05 -19.59 -0.38
C PRO A 681 -46.29 -19.02 0.82
N THR A 682 -44.95 -19.08 0.78
CA THR A 682 -44.04 -18.63 1.84
C THR A 682 -43.50 -17.21 1.62
N GLY A 683 -44.01 -16.49 0.61
CA GLY A 683 -43.53 -15.18 0.21
C GLY A 683 -42.57 -15.24 -0.98
N LEU A 684 -42.63 -14.23 -1.84
CA LEU A 684 -41.85 -14.16 -3.08
C LEU A 684 -40.35 -14.07 -2.83
N LEU A 685 -39.90 -13.58 -1.67
CA LEU A 685 -38.48 -13.57 -1.31
C LEU A 685 -37.92 -14.99 -1.12
N SER A 686 -38.78 -15.99 -0.94
CA SER A 686 -38.39 -17.41 -0.90
C SER A 686 -38.38 -18.08 -2.28
N ALA A 687 -38.91 -17.42 -3.31
CA ALA A 687 -38.93 -17.94 -4.66
C ALA A 687 -37.59 -17.62 -5.35
N THR A 688 -36.91 -18.65 -5.83
CA THR A 688 -35.52 -18.63 -6.29
C THR A 688 -35.19 -17.48 -7.26
N GLN A 689 -36.09 -17.17 -8.20
CA GLN A 689 -35.94 -16.07 -9.15
C GLN A 689 -35.85 -14.69 -8.49
N PHE A 690 -36.45 -14.47 -7.31
CA PHE A 690 -36.33 -13.22 -6.57
C PHE A 690 -35.29 -13.30 -5.46
N THR A 691 -35.15 -14.47 -4.82
CA THR A 691 -34.14 -14.70 -3.79
C THR A 691 -32.73 -14.42 -4.30
N GLN A 692 -32.41 -14.91 -5.51
CA GLN A 692 -31.06 -14.80 -6.06
C GLN A 692 -30.65 -13.34 -6.33
N PRO A 693 -31.40 -12.53 -7.10
CA PRO A 693 -31.11 -11.11 -7.25
C PRO A 693 -31.04 -10.35 -5.92
N ALA A 694 -31.94 -10.65 -4.99
CA ALA A 694 -31.99 -9.95 -3.71
C ALA A 694 -30.72 -10.19 -2.87
N LEU A 695 -30.27 -11.45 -2.75
CA LEU A 695 -29.03 -11.77 -2.03
C LEU A 695 -27.83 -11.14 -2.71
N THR A 696 -27.72 -11.29 -4.03
CA THR A 696 -26.60 -10.73 -4.79
C THR A 696 -26.51 -9.20 -4.66
N LEU A 697 -27.64 -8.50 -4.61
CA LEU A 697 -27.66 -7.05 -4.39
C LEU A 697 -27.28 -6.67 -2.96
N MET A 698 -27.76 -7.39 -1.96
CA MET A 698 -27.38 -7.17 -0.56
C MET A 698 -25.87 -7.33 -0.38
N GLU A 699 -25.29 -8.39 -0.94
CA GLU A 699 -23.87 -8.69 -0.85
C GLU A 699 -23.03 -7.65 -1.61
N LYS A 700 -23.41 -7.32 -2.84
CA LYS A 700 -22.72 -6.31 -3.65
C LYS A 700 -22.81 -4.94 -2.98
N ALA A 701 -23.97 -4.53 -2.48
CA ALA A 701 -24.13 -3.25 -1.79
C ALA A 701 -23.28 -3.16 -0.51
N SER A 702 -23.24 -4.24 0.28
CA SER A 702 -22.38 -4.33 1.47
C SER A 702 -20.90 -4.25 1.11
N PHE A 703 -20.50 -4.94 0.05
CA PHE A 703 -19.13 -4.92 -0.44
C PHE A 703 -18.71 -3.55 -0.99
N GLU A 704 -19.56 -2.89 -1.76
CA GLU A 704 -19.28 -1.54 -2.28
C GLU A 704 -19.18 -0.49 -1.17
N ASP A 705 -19.96 -0.62 -0.09
CA ASP A 705 -19.80 0.22 1.10
C ASP A 705 -18.43 0.01 1.78
N MET A 706 -17.98 -1.24 1.91
CA MET A 706 -16.63 -1.54 2.41
C MET A 706 -15.54 -0.97 1.51
N ARG A 707 -15.71 -1.09 0.19
CA ARG A 707 -14.78 -0.53 -0.82
C ARG A 707 -14.71 0.99 -0.72
N ALA A 708 -15.85 1.66 -0.61
CA ALA A 708 -15.92 3.11 -0.45
C ALA A 708 -15.21 3.61 0.82
N LYS A 709 -15.13 2.75 1.85
CA LYS A 709 -14.39 3.02 3.11
C LYS A 709 -12.92 2.58 3.04
N GLY A 710 -12.42 2.15 1.88
CA GLY A 710 -11.04 1.72 1.69
C GLY A 710 -10.69 0.41 2.41
N LEU A 711 -11.66 -0.45 2.73
CA LEU A 711 -11.45 -1.66 3.53
C LEU A 711 -11.05 -2.90 2.72
N ILE A 712 -11.19 -2.86 1.39
CA ILE A 712 -10.95 -4.02 0.52
C ILE A 712 -9.47 -4.19 0.24
N GLN A 713 -8.90 -5.32 0.67
CA GLN A 713 -7.52 -5.69 0.34
C GLN A 713 -7.42 -6.18 -1.11
N VAL A 714 -6.56 -5.53 -1.92
CA VAL A 714 -6.42 -5.78 -3.37
C VAL A 714 -5.95 -7.20 -3.71
N GLU A 715 -5.06 -7.76 -2.89
CA GLU A 715 -4.46 -9.09 -3.08
C GLU A 715 -5.21 -10.21 -2.32
N SER A 716 -6.46 -9.96 -1.92
CA SER A 716 -7.28 -10.95 -1.23
C SER A 716 -7.78 -12.05 -2.16
N THR A 717 -7.94 -13.25 -1.59
CA THR A 717 -8.65 -14.34 -2.27
C THR A 717 -10.15 -14.19 -2.09
N PHE A 718 -10.94 -14.72 -3.02
CA PHE A 718 -12.38 -14.70 -2.89
C PHE A 718 -13.05 -15.93 -3.50
N ALA A 719 -14.17 -16.30 -2.90
CA ALA A 719 -15.01 -17.40 -3.32
C ALA A 719 -16.47 -17.08 -2.99
N GLY A 720 -17.41 -17.77 -3.61
CA GLY A 720 -18.80 -17.63 -3.23
C GLY A 720 -19.53 -18.95 -3.38
N HIS A 721 -20.35 -19.31 -2.40
CA HIS A 721 -21.04 -20.59 -2.38
C HIS A 721 -22.26 -20.55 -3.29
N SER A 722 -22.29 -21.39 -4.34
CA SER A 722 -23.43 -21.51 -5.25
C SER A 722 -23.82 -20.20 -5.94
N LEU A 723 -24.78 -19.46 -5.38
CA LEU A 723 -25.19 -18.14 -5.86
C LEU A 723 -24.09 -17.10 -5.61
N GLY A 724 -23.43 -17.17 -4.45
CA GLY A 724 -22.44 -16.18 -4.04
C GLY A 724 -21.28 -16.07 -5.01
N GLU A 725 -21.03 -17.07 -5.86
CA GLU A 725 -19.98 -17.02 -6.90
C GLU A 725 -20.18 -15.83 -7.85
N TYR A 726 -21.43 -15.55 -8.24
CA TYR A 726 -21.78 -14.42 -9.11
C TYR A 726 -21.58 -13.09 -8.39
N SER A 727 -22.02 -13.02 -7.13
CA SER A 727 -21.83 -11.85 -6.26
C SER A 727 -20.34 -11.56 -6.08
N ALA A 728 -19.53 -12.59 -5.79
CA ALA A 728 -18.09 -12.49 -5.57
C ALA A 728 -17.35 -12.00 -6.82
N LEU A 729 -17.65 -12.59 -7.98
CA LEU A 729 -17.05 -12.19 -9.26
C LEU A 729 -17.41 -10.75 -9.63
N ALA A 730 -18.66 -10.34 -9.42
CA ALA A 730 -19.07 -8.96 -9.68
C ALA A 730 -18.52 -7.98 -8.64
N ALA A 731 -18.35 -8.41 -7.38
CA ALA A 731 -17.81 -7.59 -6.29
C ALA A 731 -16.32 -7.36 -6.44
N MET A 732 -15.52 -8.43 -6.60
CA MET A 732 -14.06 -8.38 -6.57
C MET A 732 -13.43 -8.11 -7.94
N ALA A 733 -13.89 -8.82 -8.97
CA ALA A 733 -13.31 -8.75 -10.31
C ALA A 733 -14.10 -7.86 -11.28
N GLU A 734 -15.27 -7.37 -10.86
CA GLU A 734 -16.12 -6.46 -11.66
C GLU A 734 -16.46 -7.00 -13.06
N VAL A 735 -16.57 -8.34 -13.19
CA VAL A 735 -16.73 -9.02 -14.49
C VAL A 735 -17.99 -8.61 -15.26
N MET A 736 -18.98 -8.03 -14.58
CA MET A 736 -20.22 -7.54 -15.18
C MET A 736 -20.83 -6.41 -14.35
N PRO A 737 -21.55 -5.46 -14.98
CA PRO A 737 -22.26 -4.40 -14.27
C PRO A 737 -23.47 -4.94 -13.49
N ILE A 738 -24.00 -4.12 -12.57
CA ILE A 738 -25.12 -4.48 -11.68
C ILE A 738 -26.35 -4.94 -12.48
N GLU A 739 -26.67 -4.26 -13.57
CA GLU A 739 -27.81 -4.55 -14.44
C GLU A 739 -27.66 -5.91 -15.13
N SER A 740 -26.45 -6.24 -15.60
CA SER A 740 -26.14 -7.56 -16.15
C SER A 740 -26.20 -8.64 -15.07
N LEU A 741 -25.63 -8.36 -13.90
CA LEU A 741 -25.60 -9.28 -12.76
C LEU A 741 -27.01 -9.70 -12.36
N VAL A 742 -27.89 -8.74 -12.07
CA VAL A 742 -29.26 -9.04 -11.64
C VAL A 742 -30.07 -9.75 -12.72
N SER A 743 -29.83 -9.43 -14.01
CA SER A 743 -30.45 -10.14 -15.13
C SER A 743 -29.99 -11.61 -15.19
N VAL A 744 -28.69 -11.87 -15.00
CA VAL A 744 -28.10 -13.21 -14.99
C VAL A 744 -28.66 -14.05 -13.87
N VAL A 745 -28.66 -13.53 -12.63
CA VAL A 745 -29.13 -14.32 -11.48
C VAL A 745 -30.66 -14.47 -11.45
N PHE A 746 -31.41 -13.49 -11.98
CA PHE A 746 -32.86 -13.63 -12.22
C PHE A 746 -33.15 -14.74 -13.23
N TYR A 747 -32.48 -14.70 -14.38
CA TYR A 747 -32.63 -15.71 -15.44
C TYR A 747 -32.15 -17.10 -14.97
N ARG A 748 -31.09 -17.18 -14.17
CA ARG A 748 -30.62 -18.41 -13.53
C ARG A 748 -31.71 -19.00 -12.64
N GLY A 749 -32.31 -18.20 -11.76
CA GLY A 749 -33.38 -18.64 -10.89
C GLY A 749 -34.62 -19.13 -11.66
N LEU A 750 -35.02 -18.43 -12.72
CA LEU A 750 -36.10 -18.87 -13.61
C LEU A 750 -35.78 -20.20 -14.30
N THR A 751 -34.59 -20.33 -14.90
CA THR A 751 -34.15 -21.54 -15.60
C THR A 751 -34.17 -22.75 -14.66
N MET A 752 -33.69 -22.57 -13.43
CA MET A 752 -33.72 -23.62 -12.40
C MET A 752 -35.15 -24.03 -12.04
N GLN A 753 -36.06 -23.06 -11.92
CA GLN A 753 -37.43 -23.31 -11.48
C GLN A 753 -38.26 -24.03 -12.55
N VAL A 754 -38.05 -23.73 -13.84
CA VAL A 754 -38.77 -24.35 -14.96
C VAL A 754 -38.16 -25.68 -15.44
N ALA A 755 -36.92 -25.98 -15.05
CA ALA A 755 -36.27 -27.24 -15.40
C ALA A 755 -36.93 -28.45 -14.73
N VAL A 756 -37.73 -28.24 -13.70
CA VAL A 756 -38.39 -29.30 -12.93
C VAL A 756 -39.88 -29.32 -13.24
N GLU A 757 -40.38 -30.51 -13.60
CA GLU A 757 -41.81 -30.72 -13.79
C GLU A 757 -42.56 -30.58 -12.47
N ARG A 758 -43.72 -29.92 -12.53
CA ARG A 758 -44.56 -29.63 -11.37
C ARG A 758 -45.97 -30.13 -11.60
N ASP A 759 -46.61 -30.60 -10.53
CA ASP A 759 -48.01 -31.00 -10.57
C ASP A 759 -48.97 -29.79 -10.59
N GLU A 760 -50.28 -30.04 -10.66
CA GLU A 760 -51.33 -29.00 -10.69
C GLU A 760 -51.31 -28.09 -9.44
N THR A 761 -50.69 -28.53 -8.34
CA THR A 761 -50.52 -27.76 -7.11
C THR A 761 -49.15 -27.06 -7.02
N GLY A 762 -48.34 -27.16 -8.07
CA GLY A 762 -47.01 -26.56 -8.17
C GLY A 762 -45.90 -27.33 -7.46
N ARG A 763 -46.15 -28.56 -6.98
CA ARG A 763 -45.17 -29.37 -6.24
C ARG A 763 -44.24 -30.11 -7.18
N SER A 764 -43.01 -30.31 -6.72
CA SER A 764 -41.94 -31.04 -7.41
C SER A 764 -41.74 -32.42 -6.79
N ASN A 765 -41.30 -33.38 -7.59
CA ASN A 765 -40.83 -34.70 -7.11
C ASN A 765 -39.35 -34.69 -6.70
N TYR A 766 -38.72 -33.52 -6.60
CA TYR A 766 -37.33 -33.37 -6.20
C TYR A 766 -37.20 -32.47 -4.97
N SER A 767 -36.14 -32.69 -4.20
CA SER A 767 -35.77 -31.82 -3.09
C SER A 767 -34.27 -31.97 -2.77
N MET A 768 -33.87 -31.44 -1.63
CA MET A 768 -32.52 -31.51 -1.10
C MET A 768 -32.54 -31.81 0.40
N CYS A 769 -31.52 -32.50 0.88
CA CYS A 769 -31.40 -32.91 2.27
C CYS A 769 -29.97 -32.70 2.77
N ALA A 770 -29.81 -31.97 3.87
CA ALA A 770 -28.54 -31.87 4.55
C ALA A 770 -28.26 -33.17 5.33
N VAL A 771 -27.06 -33.73 5.15
CA VAL A 771 -26.62 -34.98 5.78
C VAL A 771 -25.42 -34.68 6.68
N ASN A 772 -25.48 -35.17 7.91
CA ASN A 772 -24.38 -35.12 8.87
C ASN A 772 -23.84 -36.54 9.16
N PRO A 773 -22.79 -36.98 8.45
CA PRO A 773 -22.12 -38.27 8.64
C PRO A 773 -21.78 -38.59 10.09
N SER A 774 -21.28 -37.62 10.87
CA SER A 774 -20.85 -37.82 12.25
C SER A 774 -21.98 -38.26 13.18
N ARG A 775 -23.25 -38.02 12.80
CA ARG A 775 -24.42 -38.48 13.56
C ARG A 775 -24.73 -39.96 13.33
N ILE A 776 -24.25 -40.56 12.23
CA ILE A 776 -24.37 -41.98 11.93
C ILE A 776 -23.38 -42.77 12.82
N SER A 777 -22.08 -42.59 12.60
CA SER A 777 -21.01 -43.18 13.41
C SER A 777 -19.79 -42.27 13.43
N LYS A 778 -18.90 -42.44 14.41
CA LYS A 778 -17.61 -41.73 14.46
C LYS A 778 -16.68 -42.14 13.31
N THR A 779 -16.87 -43.34 12.77
CA THR A 779 -16.11 -43.91 11.65
C THR A 779 -16.76 -43.66 10.29
N PHE A 780 -17.94 -43.03 10.24
CA PHE A 780 -18.62 -42.76 8.97
C PHE A 780 -18.06 -41.48 8.33
N ASN A 781 -17.18 -41.63 7.34
CA ASN A 781 -16.50 -40.52 6.66
C ASN A 781 -17.17 -40.12 5.33
N GLU A 782 -16.59 -39.13 4.65
CA GLU A 782 -17.04 -38.67 3.31
C GLU A 782 -17.20 -39.80 2.29
N GLN A 783 -16.18 -40.66 2.17
CA GLN A 783 -16.19 -41.78 1.22
C GLN A 783 -17.32 -42.78 1.52
N ALA A 784 -17.62 -43.03 2.80
CA ALA A 784 -18.75 -43.87 3.17
C ALA A 784 -20.08 -43.25 2.75
N LEU A 785 -20.24 -41.92 2.86
CA LEU A 785 -21.45 -41.26 2.39
C LEU A 785 -21.57 -41.32 0.87
N GLN A 786 -20.47 -41.04 0.14
CA GLN A 786 -20.41 -41.15 -1.32
C GLN A 786 -20.83 -42.55 -1.76
N TYR A 787 -20.23 -43.58 -1.16
CA TYR A 787 -20.52 -44.98 -1.47
C TYR A 787 -22.00 -45.33 -1.23
N VAL A 788 -22.59 -44.85 -0.14
CA VAL A 788 -24.03 -45.07 0.13
C VAL A 788 -24.90 -44.38 -0.91
N VAL A 789 -24.61 -43.12 -1.25
CA VAL A 789 -25.39 -42.35 -2.23
C VAL A 789 -25.29 -42.96 -3.62
N GLU A 790 -24.09 -43.31 -4.07
CA GLU A 790 -23.84 -43.95 -5.36
C GLU A 790 -24.58 -45.28 -5.49
N ASN A 791 -24.50 -46.14 -4.47
CA ASN A 791 -25.18 -47.43 -4.50
C ASN A 791 -26.71 -47.29 -4.45
N ILE A 792 -27.27 -46.28 -3.76
CA ILE A 792 -28.71 -45.99 -3.82
C ILE A 792 -29.11 -45.59 -5.24
N ALA A 793 -28.36 -44.68 -5.86
CA ALA A 793 -28.64 -44.22 -7.22
C ALA A 793 -28.54 -45.38 -8.24
N GLU A 794 -27.47 -46.17 -8.20
CA GLU A 794 -27.28 -47.34 -9.08
C GLU A 794 -28.36 -48.41 -8.89
N THR A 795 -28.74 -48.71 -7.65
CA THR A 795 -29.66 -49.81 -7.35
C THR A 795 -31.11 -49.46 -7.69
N THR A 796 -31.53 -48.22 -7.41
CA THR A 796 -32.92 -47.77 -7.61
C THR A 796 -33.17 -47.14 -8.97
N GLY A 797 -32.11 -46.67 -9.64
CA GLY A 797 -32.21 -45.85 -10.84
C GLY A 797 -32.78 -44.45 -10.61
N TRP A 798 -33.03 -44.05 -9.35
CA TRP A 798 -33.47 -42.70 -9.02
C TRP A 798 -32.30 -41.73 -8.95
N LEU A 799 -32.54 -40.46 -9.29
CA LEU A 799 -31.53 -39.41 -9.15
C LEU A 799 -31.23 -39.18 -7.67
N LEU A 800 -29.97 -39.34 -7.27
CA LEU A 800 -29.45 -38.94 -5.97
C LEU A 800 -27.96 -38.63 -6.07
N GLU A 801 -27.58 -37.42 -5.71
CA GLU A 801 -26.18 -36.97 -5.77
C GLU A 801 -25.84 -36.11 -4.56
N ILE A 802 -24.60 -36.19 -4.09
CA ILE A 802 -24.07 -35.21 -3.13
C ILE A 802 -23.70 -33.96 -3.92
N VAL A 803 -24.40 -32.85 -3.65
CA VAL A 803 -24.27 -31.60 -4.40
C VAL A 803 -23.56 -30.50 -3.63
N ASN A 804 -23.42 -30.65 -2.31
CA ASN A 804 -22.61 -29.74 -1.50
C ASN A 804 -21.66 -30.52 -0.59
N TYR A 805 -20.39 -30.19 -0.70
CA TYR A 805 -19.28 -30.65 0.13
C TYR A 805 -18.85 -29.49 1.04
N ASN A 806 -19.60 -29.25 2.13
CA ASN A 806 -19.43 -28.02 2.92
C ASN A 806 -18.39 -28.18 4.04
N ILE A 807 -18.54 -29.20 4.89
CA ILE A 807 -17.64 -29.44 6.03
C ILE A 807 -17.35 -30.94 6.11
N ALA A 808 -16.06 -31.28 6.08
CA ALA A 808 -15.57 -32.65 6.15
C ALA A 808 -16.23 -33.42 7.30
N ASN A 809 -16.89 -34.54 6.96
CA ASN A 809 -17.57 -35.45 7.89
C ASN A 809 -18.71 -34.84 8.73
N MET A 810 -19.11 -33.58 8.51
CA MET A 810 -20.13 -32.89 9.31
C MET A 810 -21.31 -32.36 8.51
N GLN A 811 -21.05 -31.78 7.33
CA GLN A 811 -22.10 -31.13 6.56
C GLN A 811 -21.93 -31.40 5.07
N TYR A 812 -22.81 -32.24 4.57
CA TYR A 812 -23.03 -32.48 3.14
C TYR A 812 -24.47 -32.17 2.79
N VAL A 813 -24.76 -31.96 1.52
CA VAL A 813 -26.14 -31.87 1.04
C VAL A 813 -26.31 -32.81 -0.14
N ALA A 814 -27.30 -33.70 -0.04
CA ALA A 814 -27.73 -34.56 -1.13
C ALA A 814 -28.95 -33.96 -1.82
N ALA A 815 -29.02 -34.05 -3.15
CA ALA A 815 -30.14 -33.62 -3.96
C ALA A 815 -30.61 -34.76 -4.84
N GLY A 816 -31.91 -34.82 -5.11
CA GLY A 816 -32.46 -35.92 -5.88
C GLY A 816 -33.97 -36.02 -5.82
N ASP A 817 -34.47 -37.14 -6.34
CA ASP A 817 -35.87 -37.52 -6.26
C ASP A 817 -36.28 -37.68 -4.77
N LEU A 818 -37.50 -37.28 -4.42
CA LEU A 818 -38.03 -37.43 -3.06
C LEU A 818 -37.93 -38.88 -2.57
N ARG A 819 -38.13 -39.85 -3.46
CA ARG A 819 -37.96 -41.28 -3.15
C ARG A 819 -36.52 -41.61 -2.76
N ALA A 820 -35.56 -41.10 -3.51
CA ALA A 820 -34.15 -41.38 -3.24
C ALA A 820 -33.67 -40.74 -1.92
N LEU A 821 -34.16 -39.54 -1.60
CA LEU A 821 -33.85 -38.86 -0.34
C LEU A 821 -34.50 -39.53 0.88
N ASP A 822 -35.71 -40.05 0.73
CA ASP A 822 -36.38 -40.83 1.77
C ASP A 822 -35.68 -42.19 1.97
N CYS A 823 -35.29 -42.86 0.88
CA CYS A 823 -34.48 -44.08 0.93
C CYS A 823 -33.11 -43.83 1.60
N LEU A 824 -32.42 -42.74 1.26
CA LEU A 824 -31.18 -42.33 1.92
C LEU A 824 -31.37 -42.13 3.43
N THR A 825 -32.48 -41.51 3.82
CA THR A 825 -32.85 -41.36 5.24
C THR A 825 -33.10 -42.72 5.90
N GLY A 826 -33.79 -43.64 5.22
CA GLY A 826 -33.99 -45.02 5.69
C GLY A 826 -32.68 -45.77 5.91
N VAL A 827 -31.80 -45.78 4.90
CA VAL A 827 -30.49 -46.47 4.95
C VAL A 827 -29.62 -45.90 6.06
N THR A 828 -29.47 -44.57 6.14
CA THR A 828 -28.64 -43.94 7.17
C THR A 828 -29.19 -44.15 8.59
N ASN A 829 -30.51 -44.19 8.76
CA ASN A 829 -31.13 -44.54 10.03
C ASN A 829 -30.89 -46.01 10.40
N TYR A 830 -30.97 -46.92 9.43
CA TYR A 830 -30.70 -48.34 9.65
C TYR A 830 -29.25 -48.57 10.08
N LEU A 831 -28.29 -48.00 9.35
CA LEU A 831 -26.87 -48.08 9.67
C LEU A 831 -26.57 -47.54 11.08
N LYS A 832 -27.23 -46.43 11.46
CA LYS A 832 -27.13 -45.87 12.81
C LYS A 832 -27.63 -46.84 13.88
N GLN A 833 -28.84 -47.37 13.70
CA GLN A 833 -29.50 -48.23 14.70
C GLN A 833 -28.77 -49.55 14.87
N GLN A 834 -28.31 -50.16 13.76
CA GLN A 834 -27.54 -51.40 13.78
C GLN A 834 -26.07 -51.21 14.17
N LYS A 835 -25.61 -49.96 14.34
CA LYS A 835 -24.22 -49.60 14.63
C LYS A 835 -23.23 -50.24 13.63
N ILE A 836 -23.63 -50.31 12.37
CA ILE A 836 -22.83 -50.91 11.30
C ILE A 836 -21.69 -49.95 10.96
N ASP A 837 -20.47 -50.48 11.00
CA ASP A 837 -19.27 -49.76 10.61
C ASP A 837 -18.81 -50.23 9.22
N ILE A 838 -19.12 -49.42 8.21
CA ILE A 838 -18.76 -49.72 6.81
C ILE A 838 -17.24 -49.81 6.65
N GLN A 839 -16.45 -48.99 7.36
CA GLN A 839 -15.00 -49.03 7.24
C GLN A 839 -14.40 -50.31 7.85
N ALA A 840 -14.91 -50.73 9.01
CA ALA A 840 -14.50 -52.00 9.60
C ALA A 840 -14.91 -53.20 8.71
N LEU A 841 -16.08 -53.14 8.10
CA LEU A 841 -16.55 -54.17 7.17
C LEU A 841 -15.72 -54.22 5.88
N MET A 842 -15.28 -53.07 5.34
CA MET A 842 -14.38 -53.02 4.19
C MET A 842 -12.98 -53.59 4.48
N GLN A 843 -12.61 -53.77 5.75
CA GLN A 843 -11.34 -54.41 6.14
C GLN A 843 -11.47 -55.92 6.34
N THR A 844 -12.66 -56.42 6.66
CA THR A 844 -12.92 -57.84 6.97
C THR A 844 -13.61 -58.62 5.86
N LEU A 845 -14.34 -57.93 4.98
CA LEU A 845 -15.05 -58.48 3.83
C LEU A 845 -14.50 -57.90 2.54
N SER A 846 -14.70 -58.62 1.44
CA SER A 846 -14.41 -58.08 0.11
C SER A 846 -15.36 -56.92 -0.23
N LEU A 847 -14.92 -56.00 -1.09
CA LEU A 847 -15.73 -54.87 -1.57
C LEU A 847 -17.08 -55.31 -2.16
N GLU A 848 -17.09 -56.46 -2.84
CA GLU A 848 -18.29 -57.03 -3.48
C GLU A 848 -19.27 -57.59 -2.44
N GLU A 849 -18.78 -58.23 -1.38
CA GLU A 849 -19.61 -58.67 -0.25
C GLU A 849 -20.22 -57.48 0.50
N VAL A 850 -19.45 -56.42 0.77
CA VAL A 850 -19.97 -55.19 1.40
C VAL A 850 -21.03 -54.53 0.53
N LYS A 851 -20.82 -54.49 -0.80
CA LYS A 851 -21.82 -53.99 -1.76
C LYS A 851 -23.11 -54.79 -1.68
N ASN A 852 -23.05 -56.12 -1.68
CA ASN A 852 -24.23 -56.99 -1.63
C ASN A 852 -25.07 -56.74 -0.37
N HIS A 853 -24.43 -56.67 0.81
CA HIS A 853 -25.13 -56.35 2.06
C HIS A 853 -25.79 -54.96 2.01
N LEU A 854 -25.09 -53.96 1.47
CA LEU A 854 -25.64 -52.61 1.34
C LEU A 854 -26.84 -52.58 0.38
N VAL A 855 -26.76 -53.31 -0.75
CA VAL A 855 -27.84 -53.41 -1.74
C VAL A 855 -29.09 -54.07 -1.14
N GLU A 856 -28.95 -55.08 -0.28
CA GLU A 856 -30.08 -55.68 0.44
C GLU A 856 -30.78 -54.65 1.34
N ILE A 857 -30.01 -53.86 2.10
CA ILE A 857 -30.55 -52.78 2.94
C ILE A 857 -31.25 -51.72 2.08
N ILE A 858 -30.65 -51.34 0.95
CA ILE A 858 -31.21 -50.36 0.02
C ILE A 858 -32.54 -50.85 -0.55
N LYS A 859 -32.63 -52.09 -1.04
CA LYS A 859 -33.87 -52.66 -1.58
C LYS A 859 -34.99 -52.64 -0.55
N GLY A 860 -34.70 -53.06 0.68
CA GLY A 860 -35.68 -53.01 1.77
C GLY A 860 -36.15 -51.58 2.09
N CYS A 861 -35.25 -50.59 2.09
CA CYS A 861 -35.62 -49.19 2.30
C CYS A 861 -36.39 -48.60 1.09
N ALA A 862 -36.06 -49.00 -0.13
CA ALA A 862 -36.74 -48.57 -1.35
C ALA A 862 -38.18 -49.08 -1.41
N GLU A 863 -38.42 -50.36 -1.10
CA GLU A 863 -39.78 -50.93 -1.00
C GLU A 863 -40.64 -50.20 0.04
N GLN A 864 -40.06 -49.87 1.20
CA GLN A 864 -40.75 -49.07 2.22
C GLN A 864 -41.06 -47.65 1.74
N THR A 865 -40.16 -47.06 0.94
CA THR A 865 -40.35 -45.73 0.36
C THR A 865 -41.50 -45.74 -0.65
N GLU A 866 -41.57 -46.74 -1.53
CA GLU A 866 -42.62 -46.87 -2.54
C GLU A 866 -44.00 -47.16 -1.96
N ALA A 867 -44.05 -47.81 -0.80
CA ALA A 867 -45.29 -48.08 -0.07
C ALA A 867 -45.90 -46.82 0.60
N LYS A 868 -45.15 -45.72 0.71
CA LYS A 868 -45.64 -44.48 1.34
C LYS A 868 -46.63 -43.73 0.43
N PRO A 869 -47.59 -42.98 1.03
CA PRO A 869 -48.51 -42.13 0.27
C PRO A 869 -47.76 -41.11 -0.60
N LYS A 870 -48.25 -40.87 -1.82
CA LYS A 870 -47.75 -39.84 -2.73
C LYS A 870 -48.67 -38.60 -2.69
N PRO A 871 -48.13 -37.37 -2.79
CA PRO A 871 -46.71 -37.02 -2.87
C PRO A 871 -45.97 -37.25 -1.54
N LEU A 872 -44.70 -37.63 -1.63
CA LEU A 872 -43.85 -37.93 -0.48
C LEU A 872 -43.53 -36.65 0.31
N ASP A 873 -43.65 -36.71 1.63
CA ASP A 873 -43.20 -35.66 2.54
C ASP A 873 -41.97 -36.13 3.34
N LEU A 874 -40.82 -35.51 3.06
CA LEU A 874 -39.56 -35.91 3.67
C LEU A 874 -39.54 -35.62 5.17
N GLN A 875 -39.25 -36.64 5.96
CA GLN A 875 -39.11 -36.52 7.41
C GLN A 875 -37.65 -36.40 7.84
N ARG A 876 -37.43 -35.80 9.00
CA ARG A 876 -36.09 -35.70 9.61
C ARG A 876 -35.63 -37.07 10.10
N GLY A 877 -34.45 -37.51 9.69
CA GLY A 877 -33.78 -38.69 10.22
C GLY A 877 -32.81 -38.40 11.37
N PHE A 878 -32.00 -39.39 11.75
CA PHE A 878 -30.92 -39.19 12.75
C PHE A 878 -29.83 -38.25 12.22
N ALA A 879 -29.44 -38.45 10.97
CA ALA A 879 -28.36 -37.74 10.29
C ALA A 879 -28.84 -36.86 9.13
N THR A 880 -30.09 -37.03 8.67
CA THR A 880 -30.66 -36.34 7.51
C THR A 880 -31.66 -35.27 7.93
N ILE A 881 -31.53 -34.06 7.37
CA ILE A 881 -32.38 -32.90 7.62
C ILE A 881 -32.86 -32.34 6.28
N PRO A 882 -34.11 -32.60 5.88
CA PRO A 882 -34.68 -32.06 4.64
C PRO A 882 -34.66 -30.53 4.62
N LEU A 883 -34.26 -29.95 3.49
CA LEU A 883 -34.21 -28.50 3.29
C LEU A 883 -35.59 -28.01 2.84
N LYS A 884 -36.31 -27.35 3.75
CA LYS A 884 -37.66 -26.83 3.48
C LYS A 884 -37.62 -25.71 2.45
N GLY A 885 -38.59 -25.70 1.54
CA GLY A 885 -38.73 -24.66 0.52
C GLY A 885 -37.78 -24.78 -0.67
N ILE A 886 -37.06 -25.90 -0.78
CA ILE A 886 -36.21 -26.21 -1.93
C ILE A 886 -36.79 -27.41 -2.68
N ASP A 887 -37.12 -27.17 -3.95
CA ASP A 887 -37.84 -28.11 -4.81
C ASP A 887 -37.13 -28.37 -6.16
N VAL A 888 -35.88 -27.89 -6.29
CA VAL A 888 -35.01 -28.10 -7.45
C VAL A 888 -33.71 -28.76 -7.00
N PRO A 889 -33.24 -29.86 -7.63
CA PRO A 889 -32.01 -30.54 -7.25
C PRO A 889 -30.79 -29.84 -7.88
N PHE A 890 -30.50 -28.63 -7.45
CA PHE A 890 -29.44 -27.83 -8.08
C PHE A 890 -28.03 -28.35 -7.80
N HIS A 891 -27.11 -28.04 -8.73
CA HIS A 891 -25.75 -28.61 -8.86
C HIS A 891 -25.67 -30.10 -9.16
N SER A 892 -26.80 -30.79 -9.28
CA SER A 892 -26.83 -32.18 -9.76
C SER A 892 -26.72 -32.25 -11.29
N THR A 893 -26.43 -33.44 -11.80
CA THR A 893 -26.40 -33.72 -13.24
C THR A 893 -27.75 -33.48 -13.94
N PHE A 894 -28.86 -33.43 -13.20
CA PHE A 894 -30.19 -33.11 -13.72
C PHE A 894 -30.24 -31.78 -14.49
N LEU A 895 -29.53 -30.75 -14.01
CA LEU A 895 -29.53 -29.43 -14.64
C LEU A 895 -28.57 -29.30 -15.83
N ARG A 896 -27.87 -30.39 -16.23
CA ARG A 896 -26.95 -30.34 -17.38
C ARG A 896 -27.62 -29.90 -18.68
N SER A 897 -28.90 -30.23 -18.88
CA SER A 897 -29.70 -29.81 -20.03
C SER A 897 -29.78 -28.28 -20.16
N GLY A 898 -29.96 -27.59 -19.03
CA GLY A 898 -30.07 -26.12 -18.97
C GLY A 898 -28.74 -25.35 -19.09
N VAL A 899 -27.60 -26.03 -19.09
CA VAL A 899 -26.27 -25.38 -19.13
C VAL A 899 -26.00 -24.69 -20.46
N LYS A 900 -26.42 -25.27 -21.60
CA LYS A 900 -26.15 -24.67 -22.92
C LYS A 900 -26.87 -23.32 -23.10
N PRO A 901 -28.20 -23.20 -22.85
CA PRO A 901 -28.89 -21.91 -22.91
C PRO A 901 -28.31 -20.88 -21.95
N PHE A 902 -28.03 -21.30 -20.71
CA PHE A 902 -27.48 -20.40 -19.71
C PHE A 902 -26.10 -19.87 -20.10
N ARG A 903 -25.23 -20.72 -20.67
CA ARG A 903 -23.94 -20.29 -21.24
C ARG A 903 -24.10 -19.27 -22.35
N SER A 904 -25.05 -19.49 -23.27
CA SER A 904 -25.35 -18.54 -24.34
C SER A 904 -25.86 -17.20 -23.78
N PHE A 905 -26.61 -17.22 -22.68
CA PHE A 905 -27.03 -16.01 -21.97
C PHE A 905 -25.85 -15.28 -21.32
N LEU A 906 -24.95 -16.01 -20.64
CA LEU A 906 -23.73 -15.44 -20.06
C LEU A 906 -22.85 -14.76 -21.11
N LEU A 907 -22.66 -15.37 -22.29
CA LEU A 907 -21.88 -14.78 -23.39
C LEU A 907 -22.47 -13.48 -23.95
N LYS A 908 -23.77 -13.23 -23.74
CA LYS A 908 -24.43 -11.97 -24.10
C LYS A 908 -24.34 -10.90 -23.01
N LYS A 909 -24.12 -11.30 -21.75
CA LYS A 909 -24.14 -10.42 -20.56
C LYS A 909 -22.77 -10.11 -19.99
N ILE A 910 -21.78 -10.97 -20.27
CA ILE A 910 -20.38 -10.80 -19.89
C ILE A 910 -19.59 -10.46 -21.16
N HIS A 911 -19.02 -9.27 -21.20
CA HIS A 911 -18.19 -8.83 -22.31
C HIS A 911 -16.74 -9.27 -22.07
N LYS A 912 -16.02 -9.59 -23.15
CA LYS A 912 -14.61 -10.02 -23.01
C LYS A 912 -13.72 -8.89 -22.48
N THR A 913 -14.00 -7.66 -22.88
CA THR A 913 -13.27 -6.46 -22.47
C THR A 913 -13.48 -6.11 -20.99
N SER A 914 -14.51 -6.66 -20.33
CA SER A 914 -14.75 -6.48 -18.89
C SER A 914 -14.08 -7.49 -17.99
N ILE A 915 -13.25 -8.38 -18.55
CA ILE A 915 -12.54 -9.37 -17.78
C ILE A 915 -11.09 -8.91 -17.65
N ASP A 916 -10.71 -8.55 -16.44
CA ASP A 916 -9.31 -8.33 -16.06
C ASP A 916 -8.77 -9.63 -15.42
N PRO A 917 -7.90 -10.39 -16.12
CA PRO A 917 -7.36 -11.63 -15.58
C PRO A 917 -6.55 -11.43 -14.30
N SER A 918 -5.93 -10.26 -14.09
CA SER A 918 -5.12 -9.98 -12.90
C SER A 918 -5.93 -9.98 -11.59
N LYS A 919 -7.24 -9.72 -11.68
CA LYS A 919 -8.17 -9.81 -10.55
C LYS A 919 -8.67 -11.24 -10.30
N LEU A 920 -8.48 -12.17 -11.24
CA LEU A 920 -8.98 -13.54 -11.16
C LEU A 920 -7.88 -14.54 -10.82
N VAL A 921 -6.74 -14.46 -11.52
CA VAL A 921 -5.67 -15.45 -11.44
C VAL A 921 -5.10 -15.50 -10.02
N GLY A 922 -5.06 -16.68 -9.42
CA GLY A 922 -4.58 -16.92 -8.06
C GLY A 922 -5.51 -16.41 -6.94
N LYS A 923 -6.53 -15.60 -7.25
CA LYS A 923 -7.42 -14.96 -6.26
C LYS A 923 -8.81 -15.58 -6.21
N TYR A 924 -9.40 -15.86 -7.36
CA TYR A 924 -10.74 -16.43 -7.49
C TYR A 924 -10.71 -17.96 -7.27
N ILE A 925 -11.60 -18.49 -6.43
CA ILE A 925 -11.77 -19.94 -6.23
C ILE A 925 -13.17 -20.36 -6.73
N PRO A 926 -13.27 -21.03 -7.89
CA PRO A 926 -14.56 -21.52 -8.40
C PRO A 926 -15.09 -22.73 -7.63
N ASN A 927 -16.42 -22.89 -7.59
CA ASN A 927 -17.05 -24.04 -6.93
C ASN A 927 -16.80 -25.38 -7.66
N VAL A 928 -16.61 -25.36 -8.99
CA VAL A 928 -16.45 -26.59 -9.79
C VAL A 928 -15.08 -27.22 -9.59
N THR A 929 -14.01 -26.41 -9.57
CA THR A 929 -12.62 -26.89 -9.51
C THR A 929 -12.03 -26.88 -8.11
N ALA A 930 -12.56 -26.04 -7.19
CA ALA A 930 -12.09 -25.87 -5.82
C ALA A 930 -10.57 -25.59 -5.71
N LYS A 931 -9.99 -24.96 -6.73
CA LYS A 931 -8.59 -24.54 -6.80
C LYS A 931 -8.54 -23.08 -7.29
N PRO A 932 -7.55 -22.27 -6.84
CA PRO A 932 -7.35 -20.93 -7.35
C PRO A 932 -7.34 -20.92 -8.89
N PHE A 933 -8.11 -20.01 -9.47
CA PHE A 933 -8.26 -19.87 -10.91
C PHE A 933 -6.91 -19.59 -11.57
N ALA A 934 -6.61 -20.30 -12.64
CA ALA A 934 -5.36 -20.15 -13.37
C ALA A 934 -5.58 -20.31 -14.88
N LEU A 935 -4.74 -19.64 -15.66
CA LEU A 935 -4.72 -19.74 -17.12
C LEU A 935 -3.63 -20.72 -17.60
N THR A 936 -3.45 -21.84 -16.89
CA THR A 936 -2.50 -22.89 -17.26
C THR A 936 -3.21 -24.04 -17.97
N LYS A 937 -2.47 -24.80 -18.79
CA LYS A 937 -3.00 -25.97 -19.50
C LYS A 937 -3.59 -26.99 -18.53
N GLU A 938 -2.91 -27.25 -17.42
CA GLU A 938 -3.34 -28.18 -16.37
C GLU A 938 -4.70 -27.78 -15.79
N TYR A 939 -4.93 -26.48 -15.57
CA TYR A 939 -6.20 -25.98 -15.07
C TYR A 939 -7.35 -26.25 -16.06
N PHE A 940 -7.10 -26.05 -17.36
CA PHE A 940 -8.08 -26.34 -18.41
C PHE A 940 -8.36 -27.84 -18.54
N GLU A 941 -7.35 -28.70 -18.38
CA GLU A 941 -7.49 -30.16 -18.35
C GLU A 941 -8.36 -30.62 -17.15
N ASP A 942 -8.12 -30.07 -15.96
CA ASP A 942 -8.93 -30.32 -14.76
C ASP A 942 -10.40 -29.92 -14.98
N VAL A 943 -10.65 -28.72 -15.53
CA VAL A 943 -12.00 -28.27 -15.88
C VAL A 943 -12.65 -29.19 -16.91
N TYR A 944 -11.90 -29.61 -17.94
CA TYR A 944 -12.43 -30.51 -18.97
C TYR A 944 -12.81 -31.87 -18.39
N LYS A 945 -11.97 -32.45 -17.53
CA LYS A 945 -12.24 -33.74 -16.85
C LYS A 945 -13.54 -33.72 -16.05
N LEU A 946 -13.86 -32.59 -15.41
CA LEU A 946 -15.05 -32.44 -14.58
C LEU A 946 -16.32 -32.12 -15.41
N THR A 947 -16.18 -31.43 -16.54
CA THR A 947 -17.32 -30.83 -17.26
C THR A 947 -17.58 -31.41 -18.65
N ASN A 948 -16.59 -32.05 -19.27
CA ASN A 948 -16.57 -32.43 -20.69
C ASN A 948 -16.98 -31.26 -21.62
N SER A 949 -16.54 -30.04 -21.30
CA SER A 949 -16.91 -28.84 -22.06
C SER A 949 -16.30 -28.85 -23.48
N PRO A 950 -17.12 -28.80 -24.55
CA PRO A 950 -16.60 -28.80 -25.93
C PRO A 950 -15.74 -27.56 -26.25
N LYS A 951 -16.04 -26.42 -25.62
CA LYS A 951 -15.25 -25.19 -25.81
C LYS A 951 -13.84 -25.32 -25.20
N ILE A 952 -13.74 -25.91 -24.01
CA ILE A 952 -12.45 -26.15 -23.35
C ILE A 952 -11.66 -27.21 -24.12
N GLY A 953 -12.31 -28.30 -24.55
CA GLY A 953 -11.67 -29.32 -25.38
C GLY A 953 -11.09 -28.76 -26.68
N ASN A 954 -11.79 -27.83 -27.34
CA ASN A 954 -11.27 -27.15 -28.53
C ASN A 954 -10.07 -26.23 -28.23
N ILE A 955 -10.06 -25.54 -27.08
CA ILE A 955 -8.91 -24.71 -26.66
C ILE A 955 -7.70 -25.61 -26.36
N LEU A 956 -7.90 -26.70 -25.61
CA LEU A 956 -6.84 -27.68 -25.30
C LEU A 956 -6.24 -28.31 -26.56
N ALA A 957 -7.07 -28.65 -27.54
CA ALA A 957 -6.61 -29.19 -28.83
C ALA A 957 -5.78 -28.18 -29.64
N ASN A 958 -5.92 -26.88 -29.38
CA ASN A 958 -5.23 -25.79 -30.08
C ASN A 958 -4.36 -24.96 -29.11
N TRP A 959 -3.87 -25.55 -28.02
CA TRP A 959 -3.20 -24.80 -26.94
C TRP A 959 -1.97 -24.01 -27.43
N GLU A 960 -1.16 -24.60 -28.30
CA GLU A 960 0.06 -24.00 -28.86
C GLU A 960 -0.21 -22.63 -29.53
N LYS A 961 -1.36 -22.49 -30.21
CA LYS A 961 -1.78 -21.24 -30.84
C LYS A 961 -1.89 -20.08 -29.84
N TYR A 962 -2.37 -20.37 -28.62
CA TYR A 962 -2.57 -19.35 -27.59
C TYR A 962 -1.28 -19.04 -26.83
N GLU A 963 -0.34 -19.98 -26.79
CA GLU A 963 0.97 -19.79 -26.18
C GLU A 963 1.87 -18.88 -27.04
N GLU A 964 1.81 -19.02 -28.36
CA GLU A 964 2.56 -18.16 -29.31
C GLU A 964 2.01 -16.73 -29.35
N SER A 965 0.68 -16.55 -29.40
CA SER A 965 0.08 -15.21 -29.38
C SER A 965 0.36 -14.45 -28.08
N GLY A 966 0.37 -15.14 -26.94
CA GLY A 966 0.73 -14.54 -25.65
C GLY A 966 2.20 -14.08 -25.57
N LYS A 967 3.11 -14.73 -26.31
CA LYS A 967 4.52 -14.32 -26.40
C LYS A 967 4.73 -13.10 -27.31
N GLU A 968 3.87 -12.88 -28.32
CA GLU A 968 3.89 -11.68 -29.14
C GLU A 968 3.27 -10.47 -28.43
N GLU A 969 2.15 -10.65 -27.71
CA GLU A 969 1.55 -9.58 -26.89
C GLU A 969 2.47 -9.16 -25.73
N ALA A 970 3.08 -10.11 -25.00
CA ALA A 970 4.03 -9.81 -23.93
C ALA A 970 5.32 -9.12 -24.42
N LYS A 971 5.73 -9.33 -25.69
CA LYS A 971 6.83 -8.58 -26.31
C LYS A 971 6.44 -7.14 -26.65
N THR A 972 5.16 -6.89 -26.89
CA THR A 972 4.66 -5.55 -27.25
C THR A 972 4.42 -4.72 -26.00
N GLU A 973 3.92 -5.32 -24.92
CA GLU A 973 3.77 -4.69 -23.60
C GLU A 973 5.10 -4.44 -22.86
N ALA A 974 6.16 -5.19 -23.16
CA ALA A 974 7.49 -4.92 -22.60
C ALA A 974 8.24 -3.77 -23.31
N VAL A 975 7.69 -3.25 -24.41
CA VAL A 975 8.27 -2.17 -25.24
C VAL A 975 7.47 -0.86 -25.11
N ALA A 976 6.26 -0.90 -24.57
CA ALA A 976 5.46 0.26 -24.14
C ALA A 976 5.69 0.53 -22.65
#